data_AF-A0A2V5N055-F1
#
_entry.id   AF-A0A2V5N055-F1
#
_cell.length_a   1.000
_cell.length_b   1.000
_cell.length_c   1.000
_cell.angle_alpha   90.00
_cell.angle_beta   90.00
_cell.angle_gamma   90.00
#
_symmetry.space_group_name_H-M   'P 1'
#
loop_
_entity.id
_entity.type
_entity.pdbx_description
1 polymer ?
#
loop_
_entity_poly.entity_id
_entity_poly.type
_entity_poly.pdbx_seq_one_letter_code
_entity_poly.pdbx_strand_id
1 'polypeptide(L)'
;LYLFDNLNLGFFFPASVPAGVFFRFCTNFFTTNGLVANLDGLAQQPTYRPQNFTFFERRTSQASLLGSPVSPGNFTFNCLPVFIFSSAYGALFSPTTQVPGNAPGVIITNLPGRTEINADGILDLARARIEGLNYLLLRATNHFAGSSRASVSVPWSDINLASTNGMLNITNLLAPTVPRLSGEVDLWSGAWGDITIFGGGFPPLFSEYHVLFVDSRLSPTAPAMVQDLTLRSTNVAGGSDSVFISDILNVRSNLMIETQRLTISTNQLPAPTAHGEINLLSSFITWPASTPRLQYFTNNGDFSSLNAVFFGGSRTSPFYASNFNEPYIAFVNRGAVTTEGSLIWANYFENSGLFTTRSGFGSIELQSQTALLTNGFFLTSGGDISITSGVLTNINHVLRTGRKLTLNVTDVLTDTVTNTTTVTVVSNAIPITLTIVSNANSWTAGNGVDLPVKPRLGDLLGTTIVDTAPAGAEARHLWAAEDRGCSPAGYKDNAALGRLILDGGNDSQFTFTGTGVRNALYVDYLELRNFTTNFDFNGNLAGVQIDPNMTVYYAQAIVSGVPESQAERLNGRNGGRFCWVSNYAGIYSSTNLFYGGGTNTLNVALVQSVNLDSDCDGLVNQEDGEPVFLVTTAGLPEATNNTAYSVQLQAGGGPPSPHTWALAPG
;
A
#
# COMPACT_ATOMS: atom_id res chain seq x y z
N LEU A 1 -25.32 -5.96 35.44
CA LEU A 1 -26.24 -7.10 35.60
C LEU A 1 -25.39 -8.35 35.71
N TYR A 2 -25.32 -9.21 36.73
CA TYR A 2 -25.77 -9.27 38.14
C TYR A 2 -24.75 -10.19 38.84
N LEU A 3 -24.46 -9.98 40.12
CA LEU A 3 -24.31 -11.08 41.07
C LEU A 3 -24.69 -10.62 42.47
N PHE A 4 -25.52 -11.43 43.08
CA PHE A 4 -26.21 -11.32 44.37
C PHE A 4 -25.34 -11.90 45.50
N ASP A 5 -25.60 -11.46 46.74
CA ASP A 5 -25.82 -12.35 47.91
C ASP A 5 -26.54 -11.52 49.00
N ASN A 6 -27.83 -11.70 49.28
CA ASN A 6 -28.53 -12.75 50.02
C ASN A 6 -28.09 -12.95 51.48
N LEU A 7 -28.82 -12.31 52.40
CA LEU A 7 -29.31 -12.99 53.60
C LEU A 7 -30.70 -12.45 53.97
N ASN A 8 -31.66 -13.34 53.77
CA ASN A 8 -33.05 -13.29 54.20
C ASN A 8 -33.13 -13.31 55.74
N LEU A 9 -34.15 -12.69 56.34
CA LEU A 9 -35.01 -13.28 57.39
C LEU A 9 -35.99 -12.24 57.98
N GLY A 10 -37.28 -12.58 57.98
CA GLY A 10 -38.15 -12.29 59.14
C GLY A 10 -39.16 -11.15 59.02
N PHE A 11 -40.44 -11.52 59.09
CA PHE A 11 -41.65 -10.68 59.11
C PHE A 11 -41.80 -9.73 60.33
N PHE A 12 -42.85 -8.88 60.20
CA PHE A 12 -43.72 -8.21 61.20
C PHE A 12 -43.52 -6.71 61.48
N PHE A 13 -44.54 -5.92 61.10
CA PHE A 13 -44.82 -4.54 61.55
C PHE A 13 -45.57 -4.54 62.90
N PRO A 14 -45.91 -3.40 63.56
CA PRO A 14 -45.30 -2.07 63.71
C PRO A 14 -44.91 -1.87 65.23
N ALA A 15 -44.55 -0.74 65.85
CA ALA A 15 -44.91 0.66 65.69
C ALA A 15 -43.84 1.59 66.30
N SER A 16 -43.88 2.84 65.85
CA SER A 16 -43.17 4.02 66.37
C SER A 16 -41.64 4.02 66.30
N VAL A 17 -41.11 4.41 65.15
CA VAL A 17 -40.12 5.51 65.11
C VAL A 17 -40.36 6.36 63.85
N PRO A 18 -40.70 7.65 63.99
CA PRO A 18 -40.64 8.65 62.93
C PRO A 18 -39.19 9.14 62.71
N ALA A 19 -38.90 9.59 61.49
CA ALA A 19 -37.60 9.99 60.91
C ALA A 19 -36.76 8.85 60.30
N GLY A 20 -36.56 8.96 58.97
CA GLY A 20 -35.50 8.27 58.23
C GLY A 20 -35.84 6.87 57.72
N VAL A 21 -36.20 6.76 56.43
CA VAL A 21 -35.81 5.59 55.63
C VAL A 21 -35.38 6.06 54.24
N PHE A 22 -34.08 6.36 54.13
CA PHE A 22 -33.36 6.48 52.87
C PHE A 22 -32.78 5.10 52.54
N PHE A 23 -33.05 4.56 51.35
CA PHE A 23 -32.27 3.47 50.80
C PHE A 23 -31.37 4.03 49.71
N ARG A 24 -30.07 4.12 50.00
CA ARG A 24 -29.04 4.60 49.09
C ARG A 24 -28.34 3.39 48.46
N PHE A 25 -28.64 3.10 47.20
CA PHE A 25 -27.87 2.13 46.43
C PHE A 25 -26.75 2.86 45.67
N CYS A 26 -25.58 3.00 46.29
CA CYS A 26 -24.37 3.36 45.55
C CYS A 26 -23.97 2.14 44.71
N THR A 27 -24.39 2.06 43.45
CA THR A 27 -23.87 1.04 42.54
C THR A 27 -22.58 1.52 41.89
N ASN A 28 -21.61 0.61 41.93
CA ASN A 28 -20.17 0.84 41.85
C ASN A 28 -19.64 0.77 40.41
N PHE A 29 -18.61 1.59 40.17
CA PHE A 29 -17.40 1.30 39.36
C PHE A 29 -17.56 0.62 37.99
N PHE A 30 -17.17 1.33 36.94
CA PHE A 30 -16.70 0.70 35.69
C PHE A 30 -15.25 1.09 35.45
N THR A 31 -14.38 0.08 35.42
CA THR A 31 -12.96 0.23 35.10
C THR A 31 -12.76 -0.06 33.62
N THR A 32 -12.04 0.82 32.93
CA THR A 32 -11.46 0.54 31.61
C THR A 32 -9.98 0.92 31.71
N ASN A 33 -9.10 0.08 31.19
CA ASN A 33 -7.67 0.37 31.02
C ASN A 33 -6.90 0.85 32.27
N GLY A 34 -7.08 0.20 33.43
CA GLY A 34 -6.16 0.37 34.58
C GLY A 34 -6.26 1.69 35.34
N LEU A 35 -7.34 2.45 35.15
CA LEU A 35 -7.65 3.68 35.89
C LEU A 35 -8.69 3.44 36.99
N VAL A 36 -8.41 3.96 38.19
CA VAL A 36 -9.34 4.01 39.33
C VAL A 36 -9.53 5.48 39.73
N ALA A 37 -10.77 5.97 39.67
CA ALA A 37 -11.14 7.29 40.20
C ALA A 37 -11.55 7.14 41.68
N ASN A 38 -10.95 7.93 42.58
CA ASN A 38 -11.27 7.87 44.00
C ASN A 38 -12.48 8.77 44.31
N LEU A 39 -13.57 8.20 44.82
CA LEU A 39 -14.75 8.92 45.31
C LEU A 39 -14.60 9.18 46.81
N ASP A 40 -13.71 10.10 47.18
CA ASP A 40 -13.66 10.57 48.55
C ASP A 40 -14.82 11.56 48.77
N GLY A 41 -15.85 11.07 49.47
CA GLY A 41 -16.87 11.82 50.21
C GLY A 41 -17.41 13.08 49.54
N LEU A 42 -18.61 12.99 48.96
CA LEU A 42 -19.73 13.96 49.06
C LEU A 42 -20.80 13.56 48.04
N ALA A 43 -21.72 12.70 48.49
CA ALA A 43 -22.90 12.31 47.74
C ALA A 43 -23.97 13.43 47.72
N GLN A 44 -23.58 14.62 47.25
CA GLN A 44 -24.43 15.81 47.14
C GLN A 44 -24.29 16.56 45.80
N GLN A 45 -23.42 16.12 44.87
CA GLN A 45 -23.30 16.76 43.57
C GLN A 45 -23.82 15.86 42.45
N PRO A 46 -24.89 16.26 41.73
CA PRO A 46 -25.50 15.45 40.66
C PRO A 46 -24.61 15.24 39.43
N THR A 47 -23.50 15.97 39.33
CA THR A 47 -22.44 15.79 38.34
C THR A 47 -21.11 15.80 39.10
N TYR A 48 -20.27 14.78 38.94
CA TYR A 48 -19.04 14.65 39.72
C TYR A 48 -17.81 14.60 38.83
N ARG A 49 -16.92 15.58 38.99
CA ARG A 49 -15.57 15.54 38.45
C ARG A 49 -14.66 14.79 39.43
N PRO A 50 -14.03 13.67 39.02
CA PRO A 50 -13.02 13.03 39.85
C PRO A 50 -11.89 14.00 40.21
N GLN A 51 -11.58 14.11 41.50
CA GLN A 51 -10.50 14.97 41.98
C GLN A 51 -9.14 14.27 41.95
N ASN A 52 -9.12 12.93 42.07
CA ASN A 52 -7.92 12.11 42.10
C ASN A 52 -8.04 10.92 41.13
N PHE A 53 -6.93 10.62 40.45
CA PHE A 53 -6.79 9.47 39.56
C PHE A 53 -5.67 8.57 40.04
N THR A 54 -5.93 7.27 40.11
CA THR A 54 -4.93 6.25 40.42
C THR A 54 -4.71 5.36 39.19
N PHE A 55 -3.45 5.20 38.81
CA PHE A 55 -3.04 4.41 37.63
C PHE A 55 -2.31 3.15 38.08
N PHE A 56 -2.52 2.04 37.38
CA PHE A 56 -1.82 0.78 37.64
C PHE A 56 -1.23 0.20 36.35
N GLU A 57 0.04 -0.23 36.42
CA GLU A 57 0.82 -0.74 35.28
C GLU A 57 0.46 -2.20 34.90
N ARG A 58 -0.37 -2.86 35.71
CA ARG A 58 -0.81 -4.25 35.52
C ARG A 58 -2.28 -4.36 35.90
N ARG A 59 -3.02 -5.28 35.28
CA ARG A 59 -4.31 -5.74 35.81
C ARG A 59 -4.06 -6.17 37.25
N THR A 60 -4.53 -5.38 38.22
CA THR A 60 -4.48 -5.79 39.61
C THR A 60 -5.32 -7.06 39.73
N SER A 61 -4.97 -7.95 40.64
CA SER A 61 -5.75 -9.16 40.97
C SER A 61 -7.18 -8.87 41.43
N GLN A 62 -7.55 -7.60 41.61
CA GLN A 62 -8.92 -7.14 41.80
C GLN A 62 -9.73 -7.08 40.50
N ALA A 63 -9.09 -6.90 39.33
CA ALA A 63 -9.76 -6.90 38.03
C ALA A 63 -10.11 -8.32 37.52
N SER A 64 -9.47 -9.36 38.05
CA SER A 64 -9.77 -10.77 37.74
C SER A 64 -11.03 -11.33 38.41
N LEU A 65 -11.69 -10.56 39.30
CA LEU A 65 -12.99 -10.91 39.88
C LEU A 65 -14.18 -10.41 39.06
N LEU A 66 -13.94 -9.68 37.98
CA LEU A 66 -14.97 -9.19 37.08
C LEU A 66 -15.05 -10.15 35.88
N GLY A 67 -15.99 -11.09 35.95
CA GLY A 67 -16.32 -11.98 34.84
C GLY A 67 -16.69 -11.20 33.56
N SER A 68 -16.69 -11.91 32.43
CA SER A 68 -17.14 -11.37 31.14
C SER A 68 -18.47 -10.62 31.28
N PRO A 69 -18.61 -9.41 30.68
CA PRO A 69 -19.81 -8.60 30.83
C PRO A 69 -21.03 -9.39 30.39
N VAL A 70 -21.97 -9.58 31.31
CA VAL A 70 -23.26 -10.21 31.01
C VAL A 70 -24.03 -9.27 30.09
N SER A 71 -24.64 -9.82 29.03
CA SER A 71 -25.51 -9.06 28.11
C SER A 71 -26.48 -8.17 28.90
N PRO A 72 -26.69 -6.90 28.51
CA PRO A 72 -27.75 -6.09 29.10
C PRO A 72 -29.06 -6.85 29.01
N GLY A 73 -29.65 -7.16 30.16
CA GLY A 73 -31.04 -7.61 30.21
C GLY A 73 -31.92 -6.45 29.79
N ASN A 74 -33.02 -6.73 29.10
CA ASN A 74 -34.03 -5.72 28.79
C ASN A 74 -34.57 -5.14 30.12
N PHE A 75 -34.09 -3.95 30.48
CA PHE A 75 -34.68 -3.15 31.54
C PHE A 75 -35.75 -2.26 30.93
N THR A 76 -37.02 -2.59 31.16
CA THR A 76 -38.13 -1.71 30.85
C THR A 76 -38.28 -0.70 32.00
N PHE A 77 -37.79 0.52 31.81
CA PHE A 77 -38.05 1.63 32.72
C PHE A 77 -39.51 2.05 32.55
N ASN A 78 -40.37 1.68 33.50
CA ASN A 78 -41.80 1.98 33.47
C ASN A 78 -42.17 3.23 34.30
N CYS A 79 -41.21 4.12 34.56
CA CYS A 79 -41.44 5.36 35.31
C CYS A 79 -40.87 6.58 34.58
N LEU A 80 -41.54 7.72 34.78
CA LEU A 80 -41.08 9.04 34.31
C LEU A 80 -39.85 9.44 35.13
N PRO A 81 -38.68 9.71 34.52
CA PRO A 81 -37.51 10.17 35.26
C PRO A 81 -37.80 11.51 35.94
N VAL A 82 -37.48 11.63 37.23
CA VAL A 82 -37.79 12.84 38.03
C VAL A 82 -36.74 13.93 37.81
N PHE A 83 -35.48 13.54 37.58
CA PHE A 83 -34.38 14.45 37.21
C PHE A 83 -33.28 13.71 36.47
N ILE A 84 -32.59 14.41 35.57
CA ILE A 84 -31.41 13.92 34.83
C ILE A 84 -30.34 14.99 34.91
N PHE A 85 -29.13 14.60 35.33
CA PHE A 85 -27.95 15.45 35.31
C PHE A 85 -26.82 14.72 34.59
N SER A 86 -26.07 15.43 33.74
CA SER A 86 -24.89 14.86 33.09
C SER A 86 -23.80 15.90 32.91
N SER A 87 -22.56 15.42 32.89
CA SER A 87 -21.36 16.23 32.67
C SER A 87 -20.30 15.39 31.99
N ALA A 88 -19.44 16.04 31.21
CA ALA A 88 -18.27 15.43 30.62
C ALA A 88 -17.01 16.17 31.08
N TYR A 89 -15.93 15.42 31.31
CA TYR A 89 -14.63 15.94 31.70
C TYR A 89 -13.53 15.27 30.88
N GLY A 90 -12.42 15.98 30.68
CA GLY A 90 -11.23 15.44 30.02
C GLY A 90 -10.00 15.68 30.87
N ALA A 91 -9.03 14.76 30.78
CA ALA A 91 -7.68 14.94 31.28
C ALA A 91 -6.67 14.66 30.17
N LEU A 92 -5.78 15.62 29.92
CA LEU A 92 -4.68 15.50 28.96
C LEU A 92 -3.38 15.22 29.72
N PHE A 93 -2.72 14.13 29.36
CA PHE A 93 -1.39 13.77 29.83
C PHE A 93 -0.38 14.15 28.75
N SER A 94 0.50 15.07 29.10
CA SER A 94 1.60 15.51 28.25
C SER A 94 2.91 14.96 28.78
N PRO A 95 3.87 14.58 27.92
CA PRO A 95 5.20 14.18 28.36
C PRO A 95 6.03 15.34 28.91
N THR A 96 5.50 16.55 28.94
CA THR A 96 6.12 17.76 29.49
C THR A 96 5.52 18.14 30.84
N THR A 97 6.27 18.89 31.65
CA THR A 97 5.79 19.37 32.97
C THR A 97 4.64 20.36 32.85
N GLN A 98 4.51 21.04 31.70
CA GLN A 98 3.38 21.90 31.36
C GLN A 98 3.03 21.76 29.88
N VAL A 99 1.74 21.96 29.56
CA VAL A 99 1.27 22.03 28.18
C VAL A 99 1.57 23.43 27.63
N PRO A 100 2.29 23.56 26.51
CA PRO A 100 2.51 24.86 25.87
C PRO A 100 1.19 25.60 25.61
N GLY A 101 1.14 26.90 25.91
CA GLY A 101 -0.08 27.71 25.77
C GLY A 101 -1.01 27.75 27.00
N ASN A 102 -0.83 26.90 28.01
CA ASN A 102 -1.63 26.97 29.26
C ASN A 102 -1.27 28.18 30.15
N ALA A 103 -0.12 28.81 29.92
CA ALA A 103 0.28 30.05 30.57
C ALA A 103 0.78 31.05 29.53
N PRO A 104 0.50 32.37 29.68
CA PRO A 104 0.94 33.37 28.72
C PRO A 104 2.45 33.34 28.47
N GLY A 105 2.86 33.29 27.20
CA GLY A 105 4.27 33.32 26.80
C GLY A 105 5.03 32.00 26.93
N VAL A 106 4.40 30.92 27.39
CA VAL A 106 5.03 29.59 27.49
C VAL A 106 4.93 28.86 26.15
N ILE A 107 6.09 28.60 25.56
CA ILE A 107 6.31 27.85 24.30
C ILE A 107 7.23 26.65 24.58
N ILE A 108 7.30 25.70 23.66
CA ILE A 108 8.08 24.46 23.84
C ILE A 108 9.55 24.74 24.19
N THR A 109 10.15 25.75 23.56
CA THR A 109 11.58 26.10 23.71
C THR A 109 11.90 26.86 25.01
N ASN A 110 10.91 27.30 25.79
CA ASN A 110 11.12 28.00 27.06
C ASN A 110 10.48 27.30 28.27
N LEU A 111 10.12 26.02 28.11
CA LEU A 111 9.64 25.21 29.22
C LEU A 111 10.71 25.07 30.32
N PRO A 112 10.32 25.05 31.62
CA PRO A 112 11.25 24.82 32.73
C PRO A 112 12.06 23.53 32.57
N GLY A 113 13.27 23.45 33.12
CA GLY A 113 14.11 22.25 32.98
C GLY A 113 14.67 22.03 31.56
N ARG A 114 14.80 23.12 30.80
CA ARG A 114 15.52 23.20 29.52
C ARG A 114 17.00 22.89 29.70
N THR A 115 17.53 22.06 28.82
CA THR A 115 18.97 21.74 28.72
C THR A 115 19.52 22.25 27.39
N GLU A 116 20.72 22.82 27.39
CA GLU A 116 21.39 23.29 26.17
C GLU A 116 22.82 22.79 26.13
N ILE A 117 23.25 22.27 24.98
CA ILE A 117 24.62 21.85 24.70
C ILE A 117 25.08 22.57 23.42
N ASN A 118 26.06 23.47 23.57
CA ASN A 118 26.58 24.30 22.48
C ASN A 118 28.10 24.02 22.26
N ALA A 119 28.36 23.27 21.19
CA ALA A 119 29.61 22.93 20.52
C ALA A 119 30.19 23.93 19.51
N ASP A 120 31.14 24.82 19.84
CA ASP A 120 31.76 25.71 18.82
C ASP A 120 32.85 25.01 17.99
N GLY A 121 33.59 24.08 18.59
CA GLY A 121 34.69 23.35 17.96
C GLY A 121 34.26 21.96 17.51
N ILE A 122 34.33 21.00 18.43
CA ILE A 122 33.94 19.61 18.22
C ILE A 122 32.99 19.20 19.33
N LEU A 123 31.90 18.51 18.97
CA LEU A 123 31.02 17.83 19.92
C LEU A 123 31.12 16.32 19.71
N ASP A 124 31.58 15.62 20.74
CA ASP A 124 31.57 14.16 20.83
C ASP A 124 30.63 13.75 21.97
N LEU A 125 29.59 12.98 21.64
CA LEU A 125 28.61 12.45 22.60
C LEU A 125 28.82 10.95 22.85
N ALA A 126 29.96 10.36 22.48
CA ALA A 126 30.23 8.95 22.72
C ALA A 126 29.95 8.58 24.19
N ARG A 127 29.03 7.62 24.39
CA ARG A 127 28.58 7.11 25.69
C ARG A 127 27.93 8.15 26.61
N ALA A 128 27.55 9.32 26.09
CA ALA A 128 26.82 10.32 26.84
C ALA A 128 25.43 9.81 27.22
N ARG A 129 24.98 10.13 28.43
CA ARG A 129 23.61 9.90 28.88
C ARG A 129 22.99 11.24 29.26
N ILE A 130 21.95 11.62 28.55
CA ILE A 130 21.29 12.92 28.72
C ILE A 130 19.79 12.65 28.91
N GLU A 131 19.27 13.04 30.06
CA GLU A 131 17.83 13.00 30.35
C GLU A 131 17.39 14.41 30.71
N GLY A 132 16.42 14.95 29.97
CA GLY A 132 15.95 16.33 30.12
C GLY A 132 14.47 16.38 30.45
N LEU A 133 14.06 17.25 31.36
CA LEU A 133 12.68 17.34 31.84
C LEU A 133 11.69 17.82 30.78
N ASN A 134 12.09 18.59 29.78
CA ASN A 134 11.14 19.07 28.76
C ASN A 134 11.77 19.22 27.39
N TYR A 135 12.87 19.98 27.32
CA TYR A 135 13.46 20.42 26.06
C TYR A 135 14.99 20.32 26.09
N LEU A 136 15.58 19.93 24.95
CA LEU A 136 17.02 19.95 24.69
C LEU A 136 17.35 20.78 23.44
N LEU A 137 18.28 21.74 23.56
CA LEU A 137 18.98 22.28 22.40
C LEU A 137 20.32 21.56 22.25
N LEU A 138 20.56 20.96 21.09
CA LEU A 138 21.83 20.37 20.73
C LEU A 138 22.43 21.06 19.51
N ARG A 139 23.53 21.79 19.71
CA ARG A 139 24.16 22.58 18.65
C ARG A 139 25.64 22.25 18.52
N ALA A 140 26.06 21.82 17.34
CA ALA A 140 27.46 21.67 16.95
C ALA A 140 27.61 22.03 15.47
N THR A 141 27.80 23.32 15.17
CA THR A 141 27.76 23.84 13.79
C THR A 141 29.10 23.74 13.06
N ASN A 142 30.17 23.36 13.74
CA ASN A 142 31.48 23.10 13.12
C ASN A 142 31.67 21.61 12.89
N HIS A 143 31.81 20.81 13.94
CA HIS A 143 31.98 19.36 13.79
C HIS A 143 31.32 18.54 14.91
N PHE A 144 30.42 17.64 14.53
CA PHE A 144 29.88 16.59 15.38
C PHE A 144 30.62 15.28 15.10
N ALA A 145 31.38 14.82 16.08
CA ALA A 145 32.19 13.60 15.98
C ALA A 145 31.34 12.32 16.06
N GLY A 146 30.13 12.41 16.62
CA GLY A 146 29.18 11.31 16.72
C GLY A 146 28.58 11.11 18.12
N SER A 147 27.69 10.12 18.22
CA SER A 147 26.95 9.75 19.42
C SER A 147 27.02 8.25 19.70
N SER A 148 28.18 7.62 19.46
CA SER A 148 28.30 6.17 19.61
C SER A 148 27.91 5.71 21.03
N ARG A 149 26.91 4.83 21.13
CA ARG A 149 26.33 4.37 22.41
C ARG A 149 25.84 5.50 23.34
N ALA A 150 25.49 6.66 22.78
CA ALA A 150 24.81 7.67 23.56
C ALA A 150 23.36 7.26 23.84
N SER A 151 22.75 7.89 24.84
CA SER A 151 21.35 7.72 25.18
C SER A 151 20.79 9.08 25.58
N VAL A 152 20.03 9.71 24.69
CA VAL A 152 19.36 10.97 24.95
C VAL A 152 17.85 10.74 24.98
N SER A 153 17.24 11.06 26.12
CA SER A 153 15.81 10.87 26.36
C SER A 153 15.18 12.20 26.76
N VAL A 154 14.58 12.87 25.77
CA VAL A 154 13.91 14.17 25.92
C VAL A 154 12.63 14.21 25.08
N PRO A 155 11.51 14.73 25.60
CA PRO A 155 10.28 14.81 24.82
C PRO A 155 10.38 15.74 23.62
N TRP A 156 11.08 16.86 23.77
CA TRP A 156 11.25 17.87 22.72
C TRP A 156 12.73 18.22 22.54
N SER A 157 13.15 18.47 21.30
CA SER A 157 14.51 18.90 21.00
C SER A 157 14.61 19.81 19.78
N ASP A 158 15.64 20.65 19.76
CA ASP A 158 16.18 21.27 18.54
C ASP A 158 17.58 20.69 18.30
N ILE A 159 17.83 20.22 17.09
CA ILE A 159 19.07 19.53 16.74
C ILE A 159 19.70 20.24 15.54
N ASN A 160 20.87 20.85 15.77
CA ASN A 160 21.65 21.54 14.74
C ASN A 160 23.08 20.99 14.74
N LEU A 161 23.34 20.03 13.86
CA LEU A 161 24.60 19.29 13.79
C LEU A 161 25.24 19.42 12.42
N ALA A 162 26.55 19.66 12.40
CA ALA A 162 27.33 19.75 11.20
C ALA A 162 28.56 18.82 11.24
N SER A 163 29.02 18.37 10.08
CA SER A 163 30.31 17.69 9.91
C SER A 163 31.10 18.28 8.75
N THR A 164 32.41 18.34 8.91
CA THR A 164 33.40 18.89 7.98
C THR A 164 34.20 17.82 7.24
N ASN A 165 34.05 16.55 7.60
CA ASN A 165 34.78 15.43 6.98
C ASN A 165 33.99 14.71 5.87
N GLY A 166 32.86 15.26 5.44
CA GLY A 166 31.98 14.67 4.43
C GLY A 166 31.04 13.57 4.94
N MET A 167 31.04 13.23 6.23
CA MET A 167 30.12 12.24 6.79
C MET A 167 29.48 12.73 8.08
N LEU A 168 28.15 12.63 8.17
CA LEU A 168 27.39 12.89 9.37
C LEU A 168 26.47 11.70 9.66
N ASN A 169 26.69 11.03 10.79
CA ASN A 169 25.89 9.88 11.21
C ASN A 169 25.00 10.27 12.40
N ILE A 170 23.69 10.16 12.22
CA ILE A 170 22.68 10.36 13.25
C ILE A 170 22.21 8.99 13.71
N THR A 171 22.86 8.50 14.77
CA THR A 171 22.63 7.18 15.34
C THR A 171 22.82 7.20 16.84
N ASN A 172 21.93 6.56 17.58
CA ASN A 172 21.91 6.58 19.05
C ASN A 172 21.90 8.01 19.61
N LEU A 173 21.44 8.98 18.83
CA LEU A 173 21.39 10.38 19.19
C LEU A 173 20.12 10.67 20.00
N LEU A 174 18.96 10.20 19.57
CA LEU A 174 17.68 10.43 20.24
C LEU A 174 16.93 9.11 20.43
N ALA A 175 16.44 8.85 21.64
CA ALA A 175 15.59 7.71 21.89
C ALA A 175 14.25 7.86 21.14
N PRO A 176 13.71 6.80 20.51
CA PRO A 176 12.48 6.89 19.72
C PRO A 176 11.26 7.28 20.57
N THR A 177 11.24 6.81 21.82
CA THR A 177 10.23 7.15 22.82
C THR A 177 10.89 7.49 24.14
N VAL A 178 10.21 8.32 24.94
CA VAL A 178 10.55 8.65 26.31
C VAL A 178 9.58 7.96 27.28
N PRO A 179 10.03 7.47 28.44
CA PRO A 179 9.19 6.76 29.40
C PRO A 179 8.33 7.74 30.21
N ARG A 180 7.36 8.37 29.54
CA ARG A 180 6.45 9.36 30.11
C ARG A 180 5.03 9.10 29.66
N LEU A 181 4.11 9.18 30.61
CA LEU A 181 2.68 9.03 30.36
C LEU A 181 2.20 10.13 29.39
N SER A 182 1.49 9.73 28.35
CA SER A 182 0.86 10.65 27.40
C SER A 182 -0.51 10.14 26.96
N GLY A 183 -1.34 11.03 26.43
CA GLY A 183 -2.66 10.69 25.89
C GLY A 183 -3.79 11.39 26.63
N GLU A 184 -5.01 10.93 26.37
CA GLU A 184 -6.23 11.58 26.85
C GLU A 184 -7.09 10.59 27.64
N VAL A 185 -7.80 11.12 28.64
CA VAL A 185 -8.84 10.39 29.39
C VAL A 185 -10.10 11.23 29.35
N ASP A 186 -11.12 10.70 28.70
CA ASP A 186 -12.46 11.28 28.65
C ASP A 186 -13.36 10.60 29.66
N LEU A 187 -14.17 11.40 30.33
CA LEU A 187 -15.02 11.00 31.43
C LEU A 187 -16.42 11.52 31.16
N TRP A 188 -17.41 10.66 31.35
CA TRP A 188 -18.81 11.07 31.35
C TRP A 188 -19.46 10.63 32.66
N SER A 189 -20.01 11.58 33.41
CA SER A 189 -20.76 11.33 34.64
C SER A 189 -22.22 11.68 34.42
N GLY A 190 -23.10 10.76 34.77
CA GLY A 190 -24.55 10.93 34.68
C GLY A 190 -25.24 10.47 35.95
N ALA A 191 -26.25 11.21 36.39
CA ALA A 191 -27.13 10.85 37.49
C ALA A 191 -28.59 10.97 37.08
N TRP A 192 -29.42 10.03 37.52
CA TRP A 192 -30.87 10.10 37.34
C TRP A 192 -31.60 9.51 38.55
N GLY A 193 -32.80 10.04 38.80
CA GLY A 193 -33.64 9.60 39.90
C GLY A 193 -34.96 9.03 39.41
N ASP A 194 -35.36 7.92 40.02
CA ASP A 194 -36.68 7.32 39.85
C ASP A 194 -37.46 7.32 41.16
N ILE A 195 -38.77 7.51 41.05
CA ILE A 195 -39.70 7.38 42.18
C ILE A 195 -40.56 6.14 41.98
N THR A 196 -40.54 5.22 42.96
CA THR A 196 -41.44 4.07 42.98
C THR A 196 -42.50 4.31 44.05
N ILE A 197 -43.76 4.39 43.63
CA ILE A 197 -44.92 4.53 44.51
C ILE A 197 -45.51 3.15 44.75
N PHE A 198 -45.59 2.72 46.02
CA PHE A 198 -46.28 1.49 46.39
C PHE A 198 -47.72 1.80 46.77
N GLY A 199 -48.67 1.01 46.26
CA GLY A 199 -50.06 1.07 46.73
C GLY A 199 -50.17 0.68 48.21
N GLY A 200 -51.18 1.21 48.92
CA GLY A 200 -51.48 0.83 50.31
C GLY A 200 -50.98 1.77 51.42
N GLY A 201 -50.61 3.02 51.09
CA GLY A 201 -50.24 4.03 52.11
C GLY A 201 -48.77 4.01 52.54
N PHE A 202 -47.91 3.29 51.82
CA PHE A 202 -46.46 3.36 52.01
C PHE A 202 -45.89 4.66 51.41
N PRO A 203 -44.88 5.27 52.04
CA PRO A 203 -44.20 6.43 51.48
C PRO A 203 -43.48 6.05 50.15
N PRO A 204 -43.39 6.98 49.19
CA PRO A 204 -42.67 6.74 47.94
C PRO A 204 -41.18 6.46 48.18
N LEU A 205 -40.62 5.51 47.44
CA LEU A 205 -39.18 5.26 47.43
C LEU A 205 -38.52 6.08 46.32
N PHE A 206 -37.49 6.83 46.68
CA PHE A 206 -36.61 7.53 45.75
C PHE A 206 -35.36 6.68 45.52
N SER A 207 -35.12 6.30 44.27
CA SER A 207 -33.87 5.65 43.85
C SER A 207 -33.06 6.65 43.05
N GLU A 208 -31.81 6.84 43.42
CA GLU A 208 -30.85 7.66 42.66
C GLU A 208 -29.79 6.74 42.08
N TYR A 209 -29.55 6.87 40.79
CA TYR A 209 -28.53 6.17 40.05
C TYR A 209 -27.47 7.18 39.64
N HIS A 210 -26.21 6.80 39.78
CA HIS A 210 -25.08 7.57 39.27
C HIS A 210 -24.10 6.64 38.58
N VAL A 211 -23.63 7.02 37.39
CA VAL A 211 -22.65 6.28 36.61
C VAL A 211 -21.53 7.20 36.15
N LEU A 212 -20.33 6.64 36.04
CA LEU A 212 -19.16 7.26 35.44
C LEU A 212 -18.62 6.33 34.36
N PHE A 213 -18.62 6.78 33.12
CA PHE A 213 -17.89 6.14 32.02
C PHE A 213 -16.52 6.79 31.87
N VAL A 214 -15.53 5.95 31.58
CA VAL A 214 -14.14 6.35 31.34
C VAL A 214 -13.73 5.78 29.99
N ASP A 215 -13.31 6.64 29.06
CA ASP A 215 -12.55 6.27 27.88
C ASP A 215 -11.11 6.74 28.08
N SER A 216 -10.17 5.81 28.06
CA SER A 216 -8.76 6.08 28.34
C SER A 216 -7.92 5.64 27.16
N ARG A 217 -7.23 6.62 26.55
CA ARG A 217 -6.30 6.48 25.43
C ARG A 217 -4.89 6.86 25.88
N LEU A 218 -4.47 6.29 27.00
CA LEU A 218 -3.16 6.53 27.60
C LEU A 218 -2.08 5.63 27.02
N SER A 219 -0.89 6.18 26.86
CA SER A 219 0.35 5.47 26.52
C SER A 219 1.38 5.67 27.63
N PRO A 220 2.06 4.61 28.12
CA PRO A 220 3.10 4.71 29.15
C PRO A 220 4.37 5.41 28.66
N THR A 221 4.49 5.59 27.34
CA THR A 221 5.60 6.30 26.70
C THR A 221 5.06 7.37 25.76
N ALA A 222 5.89 8.35 25.45
CA ALA A 222 5.59 9.37 24.45
C ALA A 222 6.67 9.36 23.37
N PRO A 223 6.34 9.62 22.10
CA PRO A 223 7.33 9.79 21.05
C PRO A 223 8.21 11.00 21.33
N ALA A 224 9.52 10.88 21.06
CA ALA A 224 10.41 12.02 21.08
C ALA A 224 10.16 12.88 19.82
N MET A 225 10.02 14.20 20.03
CA MET A 225 9.74 15.17 18.98
C MET A 225 10.94 16.08 18.75
N VAL A 226 11.23 16.36 17.48
CA VAL A 226 12.22 17.35 17.05
C VAL A 226 11.45 18.55 16.49
N GLN A 227 11.61 19.70 17.12
CA GLN A 227 10.97 20.92 16.68
C GLN A 227 11.67 21.42 15.41
N ASP A 228 12.95 21.78 15.50
CA ASP A 228 13.78 22.14 14.34
C ASP A 228 14.97 21.17 14.18
N LEU A 229 15.10 20.58 12.98
CA LEU A 229 16.19 19.68 12.60
C LEU A 229 17.04 20.30 11.50
N THR A 230 18.32 20.58 11.79
CA THR A 230 19.32 21.00 10.81
C THR A 230 20.51 20.04 10.83
N LEU A 231 20.73 19.35 9.72
CA LEU A 231 21.83 18.42 9.52
C LEU A 231 22.69 18.89 8.36
N ARG A 232 23.98 19.10 8.59
CA ARG A 232 24.91 19.59 7.56
C ARG A 232 26.08 18.65 7.41
N SER A 233 26.35 18.20 6.20
CA SER A 233 27.56 17.45 5.87
C SER A 233 28.27 18.17 4.75
N THR A 234 29.52 18.53 4.99
CA THR A 234 30.41 19.14 3.99
C THR A 234 31.77 18.47 4.09
N ASN A 235 32.45 18.32 2.96
CA ASN A 235 33.82 17.83 2.95
C ASN A 235 34.77 19.01 2.67
N VAL A 236 35.44 19.50 3.71
CA VAL A 236 36.36 20.65 3.60
C VAL A 236 37.60 20.35 2.76
N ALA A 237 37.96 19.07 2.62
CA ALA A 237 39.06 18.62 1.76
C ALA A 237 38.65 18.46 0.28
N GLY A 238 37.38 18.76 -0.03
CA GLY A 238 36.78 18.50 -1.34
C GLY A 238 36.31 17.04 -1.47
N GLY A 239 35.30 16.85 -2.32
CA GLY A 239 34.72 15.53 -2.59
C GLY A 239 33.27 15.42 -2.14
N SER A 240 32.79 14.18 -2.08
CA SER A 240 31.41 13.87 -1.75
C SER A 240 31.11 14.03 -0.27
N ASP A 241 29.88 14.43 0.04
CA ASP A 241 29.35 14.44 1.41
C ASP A 241 28.09 13.55 1.54
N SER A 242 27.82 13.10 2.76
CA SER A 242 26.74 12.17 3.08
C SER A 242 26.19 12.36 4.49
N VAL A 243 24.89 12.14 4.65
CA VAL A 243 24.18 12.07 5.92
C VAL A 243 23.52 10.69 6.03
N PHE A 244 23.75 10.00 7.14
CA PHE A 244 23.10 8.73 7.47
C PHE A 244 22.19 8.93 8.68
N ILE A 245 20.94 8.46 8.56
CA ILE A 245 19.95 8.53 9.63
C ILE A 245 19.53 7.11 10.01
N SER A 246 19.86 6.74 11.24
CA SER A 246 19.57 5.44 11.86
C SER A 246 18.53 5.55 12.98
N ASP A 247 18.27 6.76 13.46
CA ASP A 247 17.27 7.04 14.51
C ASP A 247 15.90 7.38 13.91
N ILE A 248 14.87 7.35 14.75
CA ILE A 248 13.53 7.86 14.42
C ILE A 248 13.50 9.36 14.71
N LEU A 249 13.25 10.17 13.69
CA LEU A 249 13.21 11.63 13.77
C LEU A 249 11.80 12.15 13.44
N ASN A 250 11.04 12.50 14.48
CA ASN A 250 9.71 13.09 14.35
C ASN A 250 9.80 14.62 14.28
N VAL A 251 9.87 15.16 13.07
CA VAL A 251 10.14 16.59 12.83
C VAL A 251 8.84 17.38 12.70
N ARG A 252 8.69 18.44 13.50
CA ARG A 252 7.42 19.18 13.61
C ARG A 252 7.42 20.57 12.98
N SER A 253 8.52 21.32 13.05
CA SER A 253 8.53 22.73 12.63
C SER A 253 9.36 22.93 11.37
N ASN A 254 10.68 22.77 11.45
CA ASN A 254 11.57 22.97 10.31
C ASN A 254 12.50 21.78 10.10
N LEU A 255 12.77 21.49 8.82
CA LEU A 255 13.77 20.52 8.39
C LEU A 255 14.74 21.19 7.42
N MET A 256 16.04 20.99 7.65
CA MET A 256 17.11 21.32 6.71
C MET A 256 18.16 20.20 6.74
N ILE A 257 18.38 19.55 5.59
CA ILE A 257 19.43 18.55 5.40
C ILE A 257 20.31 19.00 4.23
N GLU A 258 21.49 19.49 4.56
CA GLU A 258 22.47 20.02 3.60
C GLU A 258 23.53 18.95 3.32
N THR A 259 23.28 18.14 2.28
CA THR A 259 24.14 17.05 1.83
C THR A 259 23.86 16.73 0.36
N GLN A 260 24.80 16.13 -0.34
CA GLN A 260 24.63 15.56 -1.68
C GLN A 260 23.98 14.17 -1.61
N ARG A 261 24.17 13.44 -0.51
CA ARG A 261 23.63 12.08 -0.32
C ARG A 261 22.95 11.95 1.03
N LEU A 262 21.73 11.44 1.02
CA LEU A 262 20.98 11.11 2.22
C LEU A 262 20.65 9.62 2.20
N THR A 263 20.96 8.94 3.28
CA THR A 263 20.60 7.53 3.48
C THR A 263 19.84 7.36 4.79
N ILE A 264 18.62 6.84 4.71
CA ILE A 264 17.91 6.28 5.86
C ILE A 264 18.34 4.81 5.97
N SER A 265 18.96 4.44 7.08
CA SER A 265 19.64 3.15 7.22
C SER A 265 18.80 2.12 7.97
N THR A 266 19.07 0.84 7.72
CA THR A 266 18.68 -0.26 8.60
C THR A 266 19.65 -0.40 9.77
N ASN A 267 19.15 -0.85 10.90
CA ASN A 267 19.93 -1.10 12.10
C ASN A 267 20.07 -2.60 12.36
N GLN A 268 21.22 -3.01 12.85
CA GLN A 268 21.44 -4.41 13.25
C GLN A 268 20.94 -4.65 14.68
N LEU A 269 20.30 -5.80 14.92
CA LEU A 269 19.93 -6.25 16.27
C LEU A 269 21.19 -6.33 17.16
N PRO A 270 21.17 -5.88 18.44
CA PRO A 270 20.02 -5.51 19.28
C PRO A 270 19.69 -4.00 19.32
N ALA A 271 19.69 -3.29 18.19
CA ALA A 271 19.29 -1.88 18.15
C ALA A 271 17.85 -1.64 18.68
N PRO A 272 17.56 -0.50 19.35
CA PRO A 272 16.23 -0.17 19.85
C PRO A 272 15.15 -0.07 18.76
N THR A 273 15.56 0.28 17.54
CA THR A 273 14.71 0.33 16.34
C THR A 273 15.38 -0.46 15.23
N ALA A 274 14.59 -1.12 14.38
CA ALA A 274 15.12 -1.92 13.28
C ALA A 274 15.68 -1.08 12.12
N HIS A 275 15.27 0.18 12.03
CA HIS A 275 15.65 1.12 10.98
C HIS A 275 15.52 2.57 11.47
N GLY A 276 16.09 3.49 10.71
CA GLY A 276 15.89 4.92 10.87
C GLY A 276 14.57 5.37 10.22
N GLU A 277 14.04 6.49 10.70
CA GLU A 277 12.80 7.06 10.17
C GLU A 277 12.87 8.58 10.13
N ILE A 278 12.29 9.19 9.09
CA ILE A 278 12.04 10.63 9.03
C ILE A 278 10.53 10.83 8.91
N ASN A 279 9.93 11.38 9.97
CA ASN A 279 8.50 11.66 10.03
C ASN A 279 8.26 13.17 10.02
N LEU A 280 7.75 13.71 8.92
CA LEU A 280 7.42 15.13 8.80
C LEU A 280 5.98 15.35 9.26
N LEU A 281 5.84 15.87 10.47
CA LEU A 281 4.56 16.01 11.19
C LEU A 281 3.85 17.35 10.96
N SER A 282 4.27 18.11 9.95
CA SER A 282 3.70 19.41 9.62
C SER A 282 3.60 19.62 8.13
N SER A 283 2.45 20.13 7.69
CA SER A 283 2.20 20.51 6.30
C SER A 283 2.94 21.79 5.88
N PHE A 284 3.65 22.46 6.78
CA PHE A 284 4.51 23.58 6.41
C PHE A 284 5.91 23.14 5.96
N ILE A 285 6.31 21.91 6.25
CA ILE A 285 7.60 21.36 5.81
C ILE A 285 7.46 20.89 4.36
N THR A 286 8.27 21.47 3.47
CA THR A 286 8.33 21.07 2.07
C THR A 286 9.70 20.46 1.77
N TRP A 287 9.71 19.24 1.23
CA TRP A 287 10.95 18.51 0.94
C TRP A 287 11.94 19.27 0.04
N PRO A 288 11.51 19.97 -1.02
CA PRO A 288 12.38 20.79 -1.86
C PRO A 288 13.18 21.85 -1.10
N ALA A 289 12.52 22.57 -0.19
CA ALA A 289 13.17 23.61 0.61
C ALA A 289 14.09 23.02 1.69
N SER A 290 13.78 21.81 2.15
CA SER A 290 14.54 21.10 3.18
C SER A 290 15.80 20.40 2.69
N THR A 291 15.97 20.19 1.37
CA THR A 291 17.07 19.36 0.83
C THR A 291 17.82 20.04 -0.32
N PRO A 292 18.38 21.25 -0.12
CA PRO A 292 18.83 22.15 -1.19
C PRO A 292 20.01 21.63 -2.03
N ARG A 293 20.74 20.63 -1.53
CA ARG A 293 21.94 20.05 -2.17
C ARG A 293 21.77 18.57 -2.55
N LEU A 294 20.63 17.96 -2.25
CA LEU A 294 20.45 16.51 -2.35
C LEU A 294 20.44 16.04 -3.81
N GLN A 295 21.26 15.03 -4.13
CA GLN A 295 21.33 14.44 -5.46
C GLN A 295 21.08 12.93 -5.45
N TYR A 296 21.37 12.27 -4.31
CA TYR A 296 21.15 10.85 -4.10
C TYR A 296 20.30 10.64 -2.86
N PHE A 297 19.15 10.00 -3.02
CA PHE A 297 18.30 9.61 -1.90
C PHE A 297 18.21 8.08 -1.85
N THR A 298 18.57 7.51 -0.70
CA THR A 298 18.45 6.07 -0.44
C THR A 298 17.63 5.86 0.82
N ASN A 299 16.46 5.26 0.68
CA ASN A 299 15.60 4.93 1.80
C ASN A 299 15.59 3.42 2.05
N ASN A 300 16.19 2.96 3.15
CA ASN A 300 16.06 1.58 3.64
C ASN A 300 15.24 1.48 4.93
N GLY A 301 14.70 2.59 5.42
CA GLY A 301 13.81 2.65 6.59
C GLY A 301 12.50 3.32 6.20
N ASP A 302 11.99 4.24 7.02
CA ASP A 302 10.72 4.90 6.71
C ASP A 302 10.87 6.40 6.49
N PHE A 303 10.15 6.89 5.48
CA PHE A 303 9.93 8.30 5.25
C PHE A 303 8.44 8.59 5.23
N SER A 304 7.99 9.55 6.03
CA SER A 304 6.59 9.98 6.01
C SER A 304 6.44 11.49 5.96
N SER A 305 5.41 11.95 5.26
CA SER A 305 5.03 13.36 5.17
C SER A 305 3.52 13.53 5.19
N LEU A 306 3.05 14.64 5.78
CA LEU A 306 1.65 15.08 5.71
C LEU A 306 1.29 15.82 4.42
N ASN A 307 2.27 16.05 3.54
CA ASN A 307 2.09 16.76 2.28
C ASN A 307 2.33 15.85 1.08
N ALA A 308 1.92 16.34 -0.10
CA ALA A 308 2.50 15.87 -1.34
C ALA A 308 3.99 16.24 -1.39
N VAL A 309 4.82 15.35 -1.91
CA VAL A 309 6.27 15.51 -1.90
C VAL A 309 6.82 15.52 -3.31
N PHE A 310 7.60 16.56 -3.62
CA PHE A 310 8.43 16.59 -4.82
C PHE A 310 9.82 16.06 -4.48
N PHE A 311 10.11 14.83 -4.90
CA PHE A 311 11.42 14.21 -4.82
C PHE A 311 12.22 14.51 -6.08
N GLY A 312 12.81 15.70 -6.11
CA GLY A 312 13.73 16.14 -7.15
C GLY A 312 14.83 17.04 -6.59
N GLY A 313 15.91 17.20 -7.34
CA GLY A 313 17.05 18.05 -7.00
C GLY A 313 16.66 19.52 -7.03
N SER A 314 16.24 20.06 -5.90
CA SER A 314 15.85 21.47 -5.77
C SER A 314 17.08 22.28 -5.32
N ARG A 315 17.79 22.86 -6.28
CA ARG A 315 19.00 23.65 -6.02
C ARG A 315 18.62 25.03 -5.56
N THR A 316 19.14 25.45 -4.41
CA THR A 316 18.86 26.79 -3.87
C THR A 316 20.10 27.51 -3.36
N SER A 317 20.04 28.85 -3.39
CA SER A 317 20.99 29.74 -2.73
C SER A 317 21.04 29.48 -1.21
N PRO A 318 22.23 29.57 -0.56
CA PRO A 318 23.50 30.10 -1.08
C PRO A 318 24.41 29.08 -1.77
N PHE A 319 24.00 27.81 -1.85
CA PHE A 319 24.87 26.74 -2.39
C PHE A 319 25.02 26.81 -3.92
N TYR A 320 24.06 27.45 -4.57
CA TYR A 320 24.02 27.64 -6.01
C TYR A 320 23.75 29.12 -6.32
N ALA A 321 24.27 29.60 -7.44
CA ALA A 321 24.14 31.00 -7.86
C ALA A 321 22.68 31.40 -8.19
N SER A 322 21.83 30.43 -8.48
CA SER A 322 20.41 30.60 -8.76
C SER A 322 19.61 29.40 -8.24
N ASN A 323 18.30 29.59 -8.10
CA ASN A 323 17.40 28.50 -7.74
C ASN A 323 16.92 27.77 -9.01
N PHE A 324 17.03 26.45 -9.05
CA PHE A 324 16.56 25.63 -10.18
C PHE A 324 16.26 24.19 -9.73
N ASN A 325 15.47 23.48 -10.52
CA ASN A 325 15.18 22.06 -10.30
C ASN A 325 15.90 21.20 -11.35
N GLU A 326 16.37 20.04 -10.93
CA GLU A 326 16.97 19.01 -11.78
C GLU A 326 16.62 17.62 -11.25
N PRO A 327 16.73 16.55 -12.06
CA PRO A 327 16.51 15.20 -11.55
C PRO A 327 17.55 14.84 -10.50
N TYR A 328 17.15 14.05 -9.50
CA TYR A 328 18.15 13.31 -8.71
C TYR A 328 18.99 12.43 -9.62
N ILE A 329 20.26 12.23 -9.27
CA ILE A 329 21.09 11.28 -9.99
C ILE A 329 20.56 9.86 -9.76
N ALA A 330 20.23 9.55 -8.50
CA ALA A 330 19.57 8.31 -8.14
C ALA A 330 18.58 8.49 -6.97
N PHE A 331 17.44 7.84 -7.08
CA PHE A 331 16.52 7.58 -5.97
C PHE A 331 16.38 6.07 -5.83
N VAL A 332 16.76 5.55 -4.66
CA VAL A 332 16.56 4.14 -4.29
C VAL A 332 15.62 4.04 -3.09
N ASN A 333 14.49 3.35 -3.25
CA ASN A 333 13.58 3.00 -2.16
C ASN A 333 13.54 1.50 -1.91
N ARG A 334 13.94 1.06 -0.72
CA ARG A 334 13.85 -0.33 -0.24
C ARG A 334 13.02 -0.45 1.04
N GLY A 335 12.75 0.66 1.72
CA GLY A 335 11.87 0.73 2.88
C GLY A 335 10.48 1.28 2.52
N ALA A 336 9.87 2.07 3.39
CA ALA A 336 8.54 2.66 3.15
C ALA A 336 8.60 4.18 2.91
N VAL A 337 7.81 4.64 1.95
CA VAL A 337 7.52 6.06 1.71
C VAL A 337 6.01 6.26 1.80
N THR A 338 5.57 7.13 2.73
CA THR A 338 4.15 7.47 2.93
C THR A 338 3.93 8.97 2.83
N THR A 339 3.21 9.43 1.81
CA THR A 339 2.98 10.86 1.53
C THR A 339 1.51 11.12 1.18
N GLU A 340 1.03 12.37 1.13
CA GLU A 340 -0.31 12.61 0.55
C GLU A 340 -0.33 12.37 -0.96
N GLY A 341 0.80 12.59 -1.64
CA GLY A 341 1.03 12.39 -3.07
C GLY A 341 2.52 12.53 -3.37
N SER A 342 3.00 12.10 -4.52
CA SER A 342 4.41 12.22 -4.85
C SER A 342 4.66 12.49 -6.32
N LEU A 343 5.54 13.47 -6.58
CA LEU A 343 6.19 13.68 -7.86
C LEU A 343 7.66 13.33 -7.70
N ILE A 344 8.14 12.35 -8.44
CA ILE A 344 9.49 11.82 -8.36
C ILE A 344 10.21 12.13 -9.67
N TRP A 345 11.36 12.81 -9.58
CA TRP A 345 12.17 13.12 -10.75
C TRP A 345 13.62 12.71 -10.53
N ALA A 346 14.05 11.65 -11.21
CA ALA A 346 15.39 11.07 -11.03
C ALA A 346 15.90 10.43 -12.33
N ASN A 347 17.20 10.47 -12.60
CA ASN A 347 17.77 9.76 -13.76
C ASN A 347 17.65 8.24 -13.57
N TYR A 348 18.09 7.73 -12.42
CA TYR A 348 17.88 6.35 -11.99
C TYR A 348 16.87 6.29 -10.84
N PHE A 349 15.83 5.50 -11.00
CA PHE A 349 14.86 5.20 -9.96
C PHE A 349 14.80 3.69 -9.69
N GLU A 350 14.92 3.31 -8.42
CA GLU A 350 14.74 1.92 -7.96
C GLU A 350 13.70 1.92 -6.86
N ASN A 351 12.70 1.04 -6.99
CA ASN A 351 11.78 0.74 -5.90
C ASN A 351 11.64 -0.76 -5.71
N SER A 352 12.09 -1.22 -4.53
CA SER A 352 11.81 -2.57 -4.02
C SER A 352 11.11 -2.57 -2.67
N GLY A 353 10.67 -1.41 -2.22
CA GLY A 353 9.93 -1.23 -0.98
C GLY A 353 8.48 -0.82 -1.22
N LEU A 354 7.90 -0.18 -0.21
CA LEU A 354 6.55 0.38 -0.26
C LEU A 354 6.62 1.86 -0.63
N PHE A 355 5.81 2.26 -1.60
CA PHE A 355 5.49 3.65 -1.88
C PHE A 355 3.97 3.78 -1.85
N THR A 356 3.43 4.52 -0.88
CA THR A 356 1.99 4.64 -0.69
C THR A 356 1.59 6.08 -0.49
N THR A 357 0.41 6.42 -1.01
CA THR A 357 -0.26 7.65 -0.60
C THR A 357 -1.05 7.38 0.68
N ARG A 358 -1.26 8.41 1.49
CA ARG A 358 -2.22 8.40 2.58
C ARG A 358 -3.64 8.32 2.01
N SER A 359 -4.63 8.14 2.88
CA SER A 359 -6.04 8.10 2.50
C SER A 359 -6.43 9.41 1.81
N GLY A 360 -6.69 9.34 0.51
CA GLY A 360 -7.01 10.53 -0.27
C GLY A 360 -6.94 10.31 -1.78
N PHE A 361 -6.85 11.42 -2.51
CA PHE A 361 -6.81 11.47 -3.98
C PHE A 361 -5.41 11.79 -4.54
N GLY A 362 -4.37 11.79 -3.70
CA GLY A 362 -3.03 12.07 -4.20
C GLY A 362 -2.50 10.94 -5.07
N SER A 363 -1.65 11.32 -6.01
CA SER A 363 -1.15 10.47 -7.08
C SER A 363 0.34 10.19 -6.89
N ILE A 364 0.83 9.15 -7.55
CA ILE A 364 2.26 8.87 -7.68
C ILE A 364 2.64 9.12 -9.13
N GLU A 365 3.47 10.13 -9.36
CA GLU A 365 4.05 10.45 -10.66
C GLU A 365 5.56 10.21 -10.60
N LEU A 366 6.05 9.36 -11.49
CA LEU A 366 7.47 9.04 -11.66
C LEU A 366 7.94 9.53 -13.03
N GLN A 367 8.99 10.35 -13.04
CA GLN A 367 9.71 10.75 -14.23
C GLN A 367 11.17 10.32 -14.10
N SER A 368 11.61 9.44 -15.00
CA SER A 368 12.99 8.94 -14.96
C SER A 368 13.59 8.62 -16.31
N GLN A 369 14.91 8.41 -16.38
CA GLN A 369 15.53 7.82 -17.58
C GLN A 369 15.45 6.29 -17.50
N THR A 370 15.77 5.75 -16.33
CA THR A 370 15.72 4.31 -16.04
C THR A 370 14.98 4.07 -14.72
N ALA A 371 13.95 3.23 -14.77
CA ALA A 371 13.19 2.79 -13.62
C ALA A 371 13.27 1.26 -13.46
N LEU A 372 13.65 0.83 -12.26
CA LEU A 372 13.67 -0.57 -11.83
C LEU A 372 12.66 -0.76 -10.69
N LEU A 373 11.57 -1.46 -10.97
CA LEU A 373 10.51 -1.76 -10.01
C LEU A 373 10.54 -3.26 -9.70
N THR A 374 10.94 -3.65 -8.50
CA THR A 374 11.14 -5.09 -8.18
C THR A 374 10.62 -5.47 -6.81
N ASN A 375 9.76 -6.49 -6.69
CA ASN A 375 9.26 -6.99 -5.38
C ASN A 375 8.65 -5.90 -4.46
N GLY A 376 8.20 -4.79 -5.04
CA GLY A 376 7.76 -3.60 -4.32
C GLY A 376 6.31 -3.24 -4.63
N PHE A 377 5.87 -2.12 -4.06
CA PHE A 377 4.49 -1.66 -4.16
C PHE A 377 4.42 -0.16 -4.47
N PHE A 378 3.58 0.22 -5.43
CA PHE A 378 3.02 1.56 -5.55
C PHE A 378 1.51 1.49 -5.29
N LEU A 379 1.05 2.14 -4.23
CA LEU A 379 -0.33 2.07 -3.78
C LEU A 379 -0.95 3.47 -3.70
N THR A 380 -2.01 3.70 -4.46
CA THR A 380 -2.83 4.91 -4.39
C THR A 380 -4.30 4.50 -4.31
N SER A 381 -5.01 4.91 -3.24
CA SER A 381 -6.41 4.52 -3.05
C SER A 381 -7.37 5.30 -3.94
N GLY A 382 -7.05 6.55 -4.27
CA GLY A 382 -7.92 7.45 -5.01
C GLY A 382 -7.23 8.36 -6.02
N GLY A 383 -5.91 8.25 -6.19
CA GLY A 383 -5.16 9.01 -7.21
C GLY A 383 -4.65 8.14 -8.35
N ASP A 384 -4.01 8.75 -9.33
CA ASP A 384 -3.43 8.08 -10.49
C ASP A 384 -2.03 7.52 -10.17
N ILE A 385 -1.57 6.57 -10.98
CA ILE A 385 -0.16 6.20 -11.07
C ILE A 385 0.31 6.51 -12.50
N SER A 386 1.29 7.39 -12.63
CA SER A 386 1.89 7.76 -13.92
C SER A 386 3.39 7.48 -13.90
N ILE A 387 3.88 6.69 -14.84
CA ILE A 387 5.29 6.36 -14.98
C ILE A 387 5.75 6.83 -16.36
N THR A 388 6.59 7.86 -16.38
CA THR A 388 7.30 8.33 -17.57
C THR A 388 8.76 7.88 -17.49
N SER A 389 9.20 7.09 -18.46
CA SER A 389 10.59 6.64 -18.50
C SER A 389 11.16 6.37 -19.90
N GLY A 390 12.48 6.34 -20.02
CA GLY A 390 13.15 5.72 -21.16
C GLY A 390 13.03 4.20 -21.08
N VAL A 391 13.56 3.65 -19.99
CA VAL A 391 13.58 2.22 -19.69
C VAL A 391 12.79 1.94 -18.42
N LEU A 392 11.79 1.06 -18.50
CA LEU A 392 11.05 0.50 -17.37
C LEU A 392 11.23 -1.00 -17.31
N THR A 393 11.88 -1.47 -16.25
CA THR A 393 11.98 -2.90 -15.90
C THR A 393 11.11 -3.16 -14.67
N ASN A 394 10.13 -4.05 -14.78
CA ASN A 394 9.15 -4.29 -13.73
C ASN A 394 9.04 -5.79 -13.39
N ILE A 395 9.43 -6.21 -12.19
CA ILE A 395 9.57 -7.63 -11.83
C ILE A 395 8.87 -7.89 -10.50
N ASN A 396 7.82 -8.71 -10.49
CA ASN A 396 7.05 -9.00 -9.28
C ASN A 396 6.66 -7.72 -8.51
N HIS A 397 6.29 -6.65 -9.22
CA HIS A 397 5.87 -5.39 -8.60
C HIS A 397 4.36 -5.26 -8.63
N VAL A 398 3.82 -4.61 -7.60
CA VAL A 398 2.39 -4.33 -7.48
C VAL A 398 2.13 -2.85 -7.70
N LEU A 399 1.35 -2.54 -8.73
CA LEU A 399 0.82 -1.21 -9.00
C LEU A 399 -0.68 -1.24 -8.71
N ARG A 400 -1.15 -0.45 -7.74
CA ARG A 400 -2.57 -0.35 -7.43
C ARG A 400 -2.99 1.11 -7.40
N THR A 401 -3.84 1.48 -8.33
CA THR A 401 -4.46 2.80 -8.40
C THR A 401 -5.99 2.67 -8.39
N GLY A 402 -6.64 3.54 -7.63
CA GLY A 402 -8.10 3.69 -7.66
C GLY A 402 -8.61 4.45 -8.90
N ARG A 403 -7.71 4.97 -9.73
CA ARG A 403 -8.02 5.72 -10.94
C ARG A 403 -7.19 5.17 -12.10
N LYS A 404 -6.48 6.02 -12.84
CA LYS A 404 -5.83 5.66 -14.10
C LYS A 404 -4.38 5.26 -13.87
N LEU A 405 -3.97 4.19 -14.56
CA LEU A 405 -2.57 3.78 -14.69
C LEU A 405 -2.03 4.26 -16.04
N THR A 406 -0.97 5.08 -16.05
CA THR A 406 -0.34 5.57 -17.29
C THR A 406 1.11 5.14 -17.38
N LEU A 407 1.50 4.55 -18.51
CA LEU A 407 2.85 4.10 -18.82
C LEU A 407 3.37 4.84 -20.06
N ASN A 408 4.09 5.94 -19.85
CA ASN A 408 4.74 6.68 -20.94
C ASN A 408 6.21 6.24 -21.06
N VAL A 409 6.42 5.06 -21.66
CA VAL A 409 7.75 4.43 -21.79
C VAL A 409 8.20 4.49 -23.25
N THR A 410 9.40 5.02 -23.50
CA THR A 410 9.83 5.36 -24.87
C THR A 410 10.83 4.38 -25.50
N ASP A 411 11.71 3.75 -24.70
CA ASP A 411 12.75 2.85 -25.21
C ASP A 411 12.44 1.38 -24.90
N VAL A 412 12.48 0.98 -23.63
CA VAL A 412 12.29 -0.43 -23.23
C VAL A 412 11.23 -0.54 -22.15
N LEU A 413 10.20 -1.36 -22.39
CA LEU A 413 9.20 -1.77 -21.41
C LEU A 413 9.29 -3.29 -21.24
N THR A 414 9.74 -3.77 -20.08
CA THR A 414 9.89 -5.21 -19.88
C THR A 414 9.50 -5.64 -18.48
N ASP A 415 8.87 -6.79 -18.39
CA ASP A 415 8.69 -7.50 -17.12
C ASP A 415 9.73 -8.60 -16.87
N THR A 416 10.74 -8.70 -17.75
CA THR A 416 11.81 -9.73 -17.74
C THR A 416 11.30 -11.17 -17.78
N VAL A 417 10.00 -11.37 -17.95
CA VAL A 417 9.42 -12.68 -18.16
C VAL A 417 9.65 -13.04 -19.62
N THR A 418 10.80 -13.66 -19.86
CA THR A 418 11.00 -14.45 -21.07
C THR A 418 10.27 -15.77 -20.89
N ASN A 419 9.72 -16.34 -21.96
CA ASN A 419 8.98 -17.62 -21.97
C ASN A 419 9.84 -18.86 -21.58
N THR A 420 10.81 -18.72 -20.68
CA THR A 420 11.90 -19.68 -20.47
C THR A 420 12.35 -19.72 -19.01
N THR A 421 11.46 -20.19 -18.14
CA THR A 421 11.86 -21.01 -16.97
C THR A 421 11.26 -22.39 -17.16
N THR A 422 11.88 -23.15 -18.06
CA THR A 422 11.54 -24.55 -18.34
C THR A 422 11.97 -25.39 -17.12
N VAL A 423 11.04 -25.70 -16.22
CA VAL A 423 11.30 -26.73 -15.20
C VAL A 423 10.93 -28.06 -15.83
N THR A 424 11.95 -28.82 -16.25
CA THR A 424 11.75 -30.22 -16.64
C THR A 424 11.64 -31.05 -15.37
N VAL A 425 10.42 -31.42 -14.98
CA VAL A 425 10.21 -32.42 -13.92
C VAL A 425 10.26 -33.80 -14.58
N VAL A 426 11.32 -34.55 -14.33
CA VAL A 426 11.40 -35.95 -14.77
C VAL A 426 10.72 -36.81 -13.70
N SER A 427 9.44 -37.12 -13.89
CA SER A 427 8.79 -38.22 -13.18
C SER A 427 8.27 -39.23 -14.21
N ASN A 428 8.70 -40.49 -14.08
CA ASN A 428 8.15 -41.65 -14.80
C ASN A 428 8.02 -41.53 -16.34
N ALA A 429 9.14 -41.38 -17.05
CA ALA A 429 9.27 -41.53 -18.50
C ALA A 429 8.53 -40.53 -19.40
N ILE A 430 7.82 -39.53 -18.85
CA ILE A 430 7.25 -38.41 -19.62
C ILE A 430 7.91 -37.11 -19.16
N PRO A 431 8.69 -36.41 -20.01
CA PRO A 431 9.19 -35.09 -19.68
C PRO A 431 8.02 -34.10 -19.64
N ILE A 432 7.65 -33.63 -18.43
CA ILE A 432 6.70 -32.54 -18.27
C ILE A 432 7.50 -31.24 -18.27
N THR A 433 7.25 -30.40 -19.28
CA THR A 433 7.72 -29.02 -19.31
C THR A 433 6.69 -28.16 -18.58
N LEU A 434 7.04 -27.69 -17.38
CA LEU A 434 6.23 -26.72 -16.65
C LEU A 434 6.82 -25.32 -16.84
N THR A 435 6.05 -24.41 -17.43
CA THR A 435 6.37 -22.98 -17.47
C THR A 435 5.87 -22.35 -16.19
N ILE A 436 6.76 -22.11 -15.22
CA ILE A 436 6.41 -21.41 -13.98
C ILE A 436 6.80 -19.94 -14.14
N VAL A 437 5.82 -19.04 -14.10
CA VAL A 437 6.07 -17.59 -13.98
C VAL A 437 6.21 -17.27 -12.49
N SER A 438 7.44 -17.21 -11.98
CA SER A 438 7.68 -16.94 -10.55
C SER A 438 7.72 -15.44 -10.22
N ASN A 439 7.77 -14.56 -11.22
CA ASN A 439 8.02 -13.12 -11.05
C ASN A 439 6.99 -12.23 -11.77
N ALA A 440 5.76 -12.73 -11.92
CA ALA A 440 4.67 -12.00 -12.60
C ALA A 440 4.30 -10.71 -11.86
N ASN A 441 3.98 -9.67 -12.62
CA ASN A 441 3.46 -8.42 -12.07
C ASN A 441 1.95 -8.51 -11.83
N SER A 442 1.47 -7.85 -10.78
CA SER A 442 0.03 -7.79 -10.44
C SER A 442 -0.41 -6.34 -10.32
N TRP A 443 -1.10 -5.84 -11.33
CA TRP A 443 -1.53 -4.44 -11.41
C TRP A 443 -3.05 -4.32 -11.32
N THR A 444 -3.51 -3.22 -10.74
CA THR A 444 -4.93 -2.88 -10.63
C THR A 444 -5.16 -1.41 -10.96
N ALA A 445 -6.11 -1.15 -11.84
CA ALA A 445 -6.60 0.18 -12.18
C ALA A 445 -8.11 0.29 -11.94
N GLY A 446 -8.57 1.50 -11.60
CA GLY A 446 -9.98 1.80 -11.34
C GLY A 446 -10.63 2.68 -12.41
N ASN A 447 -9.89 3.06 -13.44
CA ASN A 447 -10.35 3.93 -14.51
C ASN A 447 -9.50 3.80 -15.79
N GLY A 448 -9.17 2.57 -16.17
CA GLY A 448 -8.43 2.30 -17.39
C GLY A 448 -6.92 2.40 -17.26
N VAL A 449 -6.26 1.95 -18.34
CA VAL A 449 -4.81 1.87 -18.47
C VAL A 449 -4.39 2.49 -19.79
N ASP A 450 -3.41 3.39 -19.74
CA ASP A 450 -2.92 4.13 -20.89
C ASP A 450 -1.44 3.81 -21.17
N LEU A 451 -1.14 3.54 -22.44
CA LEU A 451 0.18 3.47 -23.05
C LEU A 451 0.19 4.47 -24.23
N PRO A 452 0.43 5.77 -23.99
CA PRO A 452 0.32 6.82 -25.01
C PRO A 452 1.39 6.77 -26.10
N VAL A 453 2.51 6.09 -25.85
CA VAL A 453 3.63 5.95 -26.80
C VAL A 453 4.04 4.48 -26.83
N LYS A 454 4.29 3.94 -28.02
CA LYS A 454 4.81 2.58 -28.17
C LYS A 454 6.31 2.59 -27.81
N PRO A 455 6.76 1.78 -26.82
CA PRO A 455 8.19 1.58 -26.57
C PRO A 455 8.90 0.99 -27.80
N ARG A 456 10.19 1.28 -27.96
CA ARG A 456 10.99 0.68 -29.04
C ARG A 456 11.06 -0.84 -28.93
N LEU A 457 11.20 -1.38 -27.72
CA LEU A 457 11.32 -2.81 -27.43
C LEU A 457 10.54 -3.24 -26.18
N GLY A 458 10.22 -4.53 -26.14
CA GLY A 458 9.70 -5.22 -24.98
C GLY A 458 8.18 -5.31 -24.87
N ASP A 459 7.76 -6.11 -23.90
CA ASP A 459 6.39 -6.56 -23.66
C ASP A 459 6.14 -6.74 -22.15
N LEU A 460 4.88 -7.00 -21.81
CA LEU A 460 4.37 -7.24 -20.46
C LEU A 460 3.69 -8.63 -20.39
N LEU A 461 4.28 -9.64 -21.04
CA LEU A 461 3.68 -10.97 -21.20
C LEU A 461 3.53 -11.76 -19.89
N GLY A 462 4.30 -11.43 -18.86
CA GLY A 462 4.15 -11.98 -17.51
C GLY A 462 3.31 -11.10 -16.58
N THR A 463 2.71 -10.02 -17.08
CA THR A 463 1.96 -9.06 -16.26
C THR A 463 0.47 -9.33 -16.31
N THR A 464 -0.17 -9.33 -15.13
CA THR A 464 -1.64 -9.34 -14.99
C THR A 464 -2.13 -7.95 -14.63
N ILE A 465 -3.09 -7.44 -15.40
CA ILE A 465 -3.80 -6.18 -15.14
C ILE A 465 -5.26 -6.52 -14.83
N VAL A 466 -5.73 -6.10 -13.66
CA VAL A 466 -7.16 -6.07 -13.32
C VAL A 466 -7.64 -4.62 -13.47
N ASP A 467 -8.45 -4.35 -14.50
CA ASP A 467 -9.10 -3.06 -14.63
C ASP A 467 -10.54 -3.15 -14.15
N THR A 468 -10.90 -2.21 -13.29
CA THR A 468 -12.22 -2.16 -12.65
C THR A 468 -12.95 -0.90 -13.08
N ALA A 469 -14.23 -1.05 -13.43
CA ALA A 469 -15.10 0.07 -13.77
C ALA A 469 -16.29 0.10 -12.81
N PRO A 470 -16.53 1.19 -12.05
CA PRO A 470 -17.72 1.32 -11.22
C PRO A 470 -19.02 1.23 -12.02
N ALA A 471 -20.15 0.94 -11.35
CA ALA A 471 -21.45 0.87 -12.00
C ALA A 471 -21.81 2.19 -12.72
N GLY A 472 -22.26 2.10 -13.98
CA GLY A 472 -22.59 3.26 -14.82
C GLY A 472 -21.39 4.11 -15.26
N ALA A 473 -20.16 3.69 -14.98
CA ALA A 473 -18.95 4.42 -15.32
C ALA A 473 -18.27 3.87 -16.58
N GLU A 474 -17.52 4.74 -17.27
CA GLU A 474 -16.70 4.37 -18.42
C GLU A 474 -15.20 4.40 -18.02
N ALA A 475 -14.53 3.26 -18.16
CA ALA A 475 -13.07 3.15 -18.05
C ALA A 475 -12.46 3.25 -19.47
N ARG A 476 -11.64 4.28 -19.70
CA ARG A 476 -11.04 4.56 -21.01
C ARG A 476 -9.58 4.15 -21.06
N HIS A 477 -9.22 3.42 -22.11
CA HIS A 477 -7.87 2.96 -22.39
C HIS A 477 -7.33 3.59 -23.67
N LEU A 478 -6.11 4.12 -23.59
CA LEU A 478 -5.34 4.57 -24.72
C LEU A 478 -4.17 3.62 -24.97
N TRP A 479 -4.03 3.04 -26.16
CA TRP A 479 -2.93 2.10 -26.43
C TRP A 479 -2.21 2.40 -27.75
N ALA A 480 -0.88 2.49 -27.70
CA ALA A 480 -0.06 2.91 -28.83
C ALA A 480 0.54 1.79 -29.67
N ALA A 481 0.38 0.52 -29.27
CA ALA A 481 1.00 -0.59 -30.00
C ALA A 481 0.52 -0.68 -31.47
N GLU A 482 1.38 -1.21 -32.32
CA GLU A 482 1.11 -1.35 -33.75
C GLU A 482 0.10 -2.45 -34.01
N ASP A 483 -0.83 -2.23 -34.94
CA ASP A 483 -1.65 -3.30 -35.48
C ASP A 483 -0.84 -4.13 -36.49
N ARG A 484 -0.38 -5.31 -36.04
CA ARG A 484 0.34 -6.31 -36.84
C ARG A 484 -0.58 -7.42 -37.38
N GLY A 485 -1.89 -7.18 -37.37
CA GLY A 485 -2.89 -8.16 -37.80
C GLY A 485 -3.12 -9.26 -36.77
N CYS A 486 -4.02 -10.18 -37.13
CA CYS A 486 -4.36 -11.34 -36.31
C CYS A 486 -3.27 -12.42 -36.44
N SER A 487 -2.12 -12.14 -35.83
CA SER A 487 -0.90 -12.92 -36.01
C SER A 487 -0.06 -12.93 -34.72
N PRO A 488 0.69 -14.02 -34.46
CA PRO A 488 1.66 -14.08 -33.35
C PRO A 488 2.70 -12.96 -33.38
N ALA A 489 2.94 -12.32 -34.53
CA ALA A 489 3.88 -11.21 -34.67
C ALA A 489 3.58 -10.00 -33.76
N GLY A 490 2.34 -9.86 -33.29
CA GLY A 490 1.92 -8.81 -32.36
C GLY A 490 2.34 -9.02 -30.91
N TYR A 491 2.81 -10.22 -30.54
CA TYR A 491 3.18 -10.59 -29.16
C TYR A 491 4.68 -10.44 -28.87
N LYS A 492 5.41 -9.71 -29.72
CA LYS A 492 6.86 -9.53 -29.59
C LYS A 492 7.25 -8.09 -29.89
N ASP A 493 7.92 -7.43 -28.96
CA ASP A 493 8.38 -6.04 -29.09
C ASP A 493 7.25 -5.12 -29.57
N ASN A 494 6.08 -5.26 -28.94
CA ASN A 494 4.90 -4.50 -29.29
C ASN A 494 4.03 -4.17 -28.07
N ALA A 495 4.63 -4.13 -26.87
CA ALA A 495 3.92 -3.90 -25.62
C ALA A 495 2.72 -4.84 -25.45
N ALA A 496 2.89 -6.12 -25.81
CA ALA A 496 1.84 -7.12 -25.60
C ALA A 496 1.63 -7.41 -24.11
N LEU A 497 0.39 -7.68 -23.71
CA LEU A 497 0.02 -7.95 -22.32
C LEU A 497 -0.14 -9.45 -22.06
N GLY A 498 0.27 -9.90 -20.88
CA GLY A 498 0.04 -11.27 -20.43
C GLY A 498 -1.43 -11.54 -20.13
N ARG A 499 -1.98 -10.89 -19.10
CA ARG A 499 -3.37 -11.09 -18.71
C ARG A 499 -4.08 -9.77 -18.49
N LEU A 500 -5.23 -9.61 -19.12
CA LEU A 500 -6.12 -8.48 -18.91
C LEU A 500 -7.46 -8.99 -18.37
N ILE A 501 -7.86 -8.49 -17.21
CA ILE A 501 -9.14 -8.81 -16.59
C ILE A 501 -9.98 -7.54 -16.60
N LEU A 502 -11.13 -7.60 -17.26
CA LEU A 502 -12.11 -6.52 -17.31
C LEU A 502 -13.23 -6.81 -16.32
N ASP A 503 -13.23 -6.11 -15.20
CA ASP A 503 -14.16 -6.31 -14.09
C ASP A 503 -15.14 -5.13 -13.99
N GLY A 504 -16.29 -5.29 -14.65
CA GLY A 504 -17.28 -4.24 -14.78
C GLY A 504 -18.37 -4.29 -13.72
N GLY A 505 -18.62 -3.16 -13.04
CA GLY A 505 -19.85 -2.90 -12.31
C GLY A 505 -21.06 -2.84 -13.24
N ASN A 506 -22.28 -2.90 -12.68
CA ASN A 506 -23.50 -2.89 -13.49
C ASN A 506 -23.57 -1.69 -14.46
N ASP A 507 -23.89 -1.92 -15.73
CA ASP A 507 -23.93 -0.90 -16.78
C ASP A 507 -22.63 -0.10 -16.96
N SER A 508 -21.48 -0.69 -16.61
CA SER A 508 -20.16 -0.10 -16.90
C SER A 508 -19.71 -0.38 -18.33
N GLN A 509 -18.75 0.44 -18.80
CA GLN A 509 -18.18 0.32 -20.14
C GLN A 509 -16.65 0.45 -20.10
N PHE A 510 -15.96 -0.44 -20.81
CA PHE A 510 -14.53 -0.33 -21.10
C PHE A 510 -14.35 0.12 -22.56
N THR A 511 -13.68 1.24 -22.78
CA THR A 511 -13.47 1.83 -24.11
C THR A 511 -11.99 1.77 -24.50
N PHE A 512 -11.68 1.15 -25.62
CA PHE A 512 -10.31 1.06 -26.15
C PHE A 512 -10.11 1.96 -27.36
N THR A 513 -9.14 2.87 -27.27
CA THR A 513 -8.84 3.87 -28.30
C THR A 513 -7.36 3.84 -28.69
N GLY A 514 -7.07 3.88 -30.00
CA GLY A 514 -5.70 3.97 -30.51
C GLY A 514 -5.14 5.39 -30.40
N THR A 515 -3.81 5.53 -30.31
CA THR A 515 -3.14 6.84 -30.31
C THR A 515 -2.96 7.46 -31.69
N GLY A 516 -3.03 6.64 -32.74
CA GLY A 516 -2.88 7.02 -34.13
C GLY A 516 -4.05 6.53 -35.00
N VAL A 517 -3.76 6.30 -36.29
CA VAL A 517 -4.78 5.90 -37.28
C VAL A 517 -5.15 4.41 -37.16
N ARG A 518 -4.17 3.58 -36.77
CA ARG A 518 -4.32 2.12 -36.71
C ARG A 518 -3.41 1.56 -35.62
N ASN A 519 -4.02 1.23 -34.47
CA ASN A 519 -3.35 0.63 -33.33
C ASN A 519 -4.04 -0.67 -32.94
N ALA A 520 -3.35 -1.45 -32.10
CA ALA A 520 -3.92 -2.64 -31.55
C ALA A 520 -3.45 -2.93 -30.13
N LEU A 521 -4.25 -3.69 -29.40
CA LEU A 521 -3.88 -4.27 -28.11
C LEU A 521 -3.78 -5.79 -28.26
N TYR A 522 -2.61 -6.36 -27.99
CA TYR A 522 -2.40 -7.81 -27.96
C TYR A 522 -2.40 -8.30 -26.52
N VAL A 523 -3.29 -9.24 -26.21
CA VAL A 523 -3.45 -9.83 -24.87
C VAL A 523 -3.30 -11.35 -24.98
N ASP A 524 -2.48 -11.96 -24.16
CA ASP A 524 -2.34 -13.41 -24.17
C ASP A 524 -3.63 -14.06 -23.58
N TYR A 525 -4.07 -13.57 -22.42
CA TYR A 525 -5.30 -14.02 -21.77
C TYR A 525 -6.24 -12.86 -21.42
N LEU A 526 -7.40 -12.82 -22.08
CA LEU A 526 -8.49 -11.89 -21.78
C LEU A 526 -9.50 -12.56 -20.85
N GLU A 527 -9.82 -11.91 -19.74
CA GLU A 527 -10.84 -12.38 -18.80
C GLU A 527 -11.96 -11.35 -18.62
N LEU A 528 -13.18 -11.85 -18.61
CA LEU A 528 -14.39 -11.06 -18.45
C LEU A 528 -15.06 -11.42 -17.12
N ARG A 529 -15.35 -10.42 -16.30
CA ARG A 529 -16.01 -10.58 -15.00
C ARG A 529 -17.21 -9.65 -14.86
N ASN A 530 -18.14 -10.05 -13.99
CA ASN A 530 -19.33 -9.28 -13.63
C ASN A 530 -20.09 -8.76 -14.87
N PHE A 531 -20.38 -7.46 -14.98
CA PHE A 531 -21.19 -6.93 -16.08
C PHE A 531 -20.55 -7.16 -17.46
N THR A 532 -19.23 -7.23 -17.53
CA THR A 532 -18.49 -7.49 -18.78
C THR A 532 -18.70 -8.91 -19.32
N THR A 533 -19.38 -9.80 -18.58
CA THR A 533 -19.77 -11.14 -19.05
C THR A 533 -21.00 -11.13 -19.98
N ASN A 534 -21.71 -10.01 -20.08
CA ASN A 534 -22.94 -9.88 -20.85
C ASN A 534 -22.68 -9.68 -22.35
N PHE A 535 -23.41 -10.44 -23.17
CA PHE A 535 -23.43 -10.30 -24.63
C PHE A 535 -24.76 -9.71 -25.10
N ASP A 536 -24.72 -8.83 -26.09
CA ASP A 536 -25.91 -8.31 -26.76
C ASP A 536 -26.53 -9.36 -27.73
N PHE A 537 -27.67 -9.03 -28.34
CA PHE A 537 -28.35 -9.91 -29.29
C PHE A 537 -27.52 -10.24 -30.55
N ASN A 538 -26.53 -9.41 -30.88
CA ASN A 538 -25.62 -9.61 -32.01
C ASN A 538 -24.35 -10.39 -31.61
N GLY A 539 -24.24 -10.79 -30.33
CA GLY A 539 -23.08 -11.47 -29.78
C GLY A 539 -21.88 -10.56 -29.52
N ASN A 540 -22.07 -9.24 -29.42
CA ASN A 540 -21.03 -8.32 -28.97
C ASN A 540 -20.98 -8.26 -27.44
N LEU A 541 -19.80 -7.99 -26.87
CA LEU A 541 -19.68 -7.69 -25.45
C LEU A 541 -20.35 -6.36 -25.13
N ALA A 542 -21.37 -6.38 -24.27
CA ALA A 542 -22.17 -5.20 -23.94
C ALA A 542 -21.35 -4.14 -23.17
N GLY A 543 -20.45 -4.59 -22.30
CA GLY A 543 -19.58 -3.73 -21.49
C GLY A 543 -18.30 -3.28 -22.18
N VAL A 544 -18.12 -3.51 -23.50
CA VAL A 544 -16.87 -3.18 -24.20
C VAL A 544 -17.15 -2.40 -25.49
N GLN A 545 -16.45 -1.27 -25.65
CA GLN A 545 -16.38 -0.51 -26.89
C GLN A 545 -14.94 -0.47 -27.41
N ILE A 546 -14.78 -0.65 -28.71
CA ILE A 546 -13.48 -0.53 -29.39
C ILE A 546 -13.63 0.50 -30.50
N ASP A 547 -12.85 1.57 -30.41
CA ASP A 547 -12.95 2.70 -31.33
C ASP A 547 -12.43 2.37 -32.74
N PRO A 548 -12.80 3.18 -33.76
CA PRO A 548 -12.46 2.92 -35.15
C PRO A 548 -10.99 2.69 -35.49
N ASN A 549 -10.08 3.27 -34.71
CA ASN A 549 -8.64 3.19 -34.89
C ASN A 549 -7.96 2.10 -34.04
N MET A 550 -8.75 1.26 -33.35
CA MET A 550 -8.26 0.21 -32.45
C MET A 550 -8.80 -1.18 -32.84
N THR A 551 -7.98 -2.20 -32.60
CA THR A 551 -8.35 -3.63 -32.64
C THR A 551 -7.79 -4.34 -31.40
N VAL A 552 -8.53 -5.27 -30.80
CA VAL A 552 -8.07 -6.08 -29.67
C VAL A 552 -7.85 -7.51 -30.15
N TYR A 553 -6.59 -7.93 -30.11
CA TYR A 553 -6.16 -9.30 -30.39
C TYR A 553 -5.98 -10.06 -29.09
N TYR A 554 -6.50 -11.28 -29.03
CA TYR A 554 -6.33 -12.14 -27.87
C TYR A 554 -6.03 -13.58 -28.28
N ALA A 555 -5.29 -14.30 -27.45
CA ALA A 555 -4.99 -15.71 -27.68
C ALA A 555 -5.98 -16.64 -26.96
N GLN A 556 -6.49 -16.19 -25.82
CA GLN A 556 -7.56 -16.85 -25.08
C GLN A 556 -8.53 -15.82 -24.50
N ALA A 557 -9.81 -16.16 -24.46
CA ALA A 557 -10.84 -15.38 -23.77
C ALA A 557 -11.62 -16.29 -22.81
N ILE A 558 -11.72 -15.89 -21.54
CA ILE A 558 -12.47 -16.60 -20.50
C ILE A 558 -13.56 -15.69 -19.91
N VAL A 559 -14.74 -16.26 -19.70
CA VAL A 559 -15.85 -15.63 -18.99
C VAL A 559 -15.93 -16.28 -17.60
N SER A 560 -15.89 -15.48 -16.55
CA SER A 560 -15.97 -15.99 -15.18
C SER A 560 -17.24 -16.82 -14.96
N GLY A 561 -17.07 -18.05 -14.47
CA GLY A 561 -18.16 -19.01 -14.28
C GLY A 561 -18.44 -19.92 -15.48
N VAL A 562 -17.75 -19.72 -16.62
CA VAL A 562 -17.82 -20.60 -17.79
C VAL A 562 -16.50 -21.40 -17.88
N PRO A 563 -16.55 -22.74 -17.90
CA PRO A 563 -15.34 -23.56 -17.91
C PRO A 563 -14.61 -23.54 -19.26
N GLU A 564 -15.33 -23.29 -20.35
CA GLU A 564 -14.81 -23.30 -21.72
C GLU A 564 -14.38 -21.90 -22.18
N SER A 565 -13.32 -21.84 -22.98
CA SER A 565 -12.90 -20.59 -23.61
C SER A 565 -13.96 -20.07 -24.58
N GLN A 566 -14.20 -18.76 -24.52
CA GLN A 566 -15.10 -18.05 -25.44
C GLN A 566 -14.34 -17.41 -26.60
N ALA A 567 -13.07 -17.80 -26.83
CA ALA A 567 -12.21 -17.16 -27.82
C ALA A 567 -12.78 -17.25 -29.24
N GLU A 568 -13.25 -18.44 -29.64
CA GLU A 568 -13.88 -18.65 -30.95
C GLU A 568 -15.17 -17.81 -31.11
N ARG A 569 -16.02 -17.80 -30.09
CA ARG A 569 -17.29 -17.06 -30.10
C ARG A 569 -17.12 -15.56 -30.19
N LEU A 570 -16.09 -15.04 -29.53
CA LEU A 570 -15.75 -13.62 -29.50
C LEU A 570 -15.03 -13.15 -30.78
N ASN A 571 -14.54 -14.08 -31.61
CA ASN A 571 -13.83 -13.74 -32.84
C ASN A 571 -14.72 -12.98 -33.82
N GLY A 572 -14.25 -11.84 -34.34
CA GLY A 572 -15.02 -10.97 -35.24
C GLY A 572 -16.13 -10.13 -34.58
N ARG A 573 -16.27 -10.15 -33.25
CA ARG A 573 -17.28 -9.37 -32.53
C ARG A 573 -16.88 -7.91 -32.31
N ASN A 574 -17.80 -7.13 -31.77
CA ASN A 574 -17.68 -5.69 -31.49
C ASN A 574 -17.24 -4.91 -32.74
N GLY A 575 -17.97 -5.11 -33.84
CA GLY A 575 -17.70 -4.46 -35.13
C GLY A 575 -16.50 -5.02 -35.89
N GLY A 576 -16.15 -6.30 -35.69
CA GLY A 576 -15.00 -6.94 -36.32
C GLY A 576 -13.65 -6.60 -35.67
N ARG A 577 -13.67 -6.03 -34.46
CA ARG A 577 -12.48 -5.47 -33.78
C ARG A 577 -11.89 -6.39 -32.73
N PHE A 578 -12.55 -7.50 -32.46
CA PHE A 578 -11.96 -8.62 -31.76
C PHE A 578 -11.42 -9.63 -32.78
N CYS A 579 -10.17 -10.06 -32.61
CA CYS A 579 -9.64 -11.18 -33.37
C CYS A 579 -8.87 -12.16 -32.50
N TRP A 580 -9.23 -13.44 -32.66
CA TRP A 580 -8.60 -14.54 -31.94
C TRP A 580 -7.35 -15.02 -32.69
N VAL A 581 -6.19 -14.89 -32.05
CA VAL A 581 -4.89 -15.33 -32.58
C VAL A 581 -4.65 -16.79 -32.17
N SER A 582 -5.41 -17.71 -32.78
CA SER A 582 -5.45 -19.13 -32.42
C SER A 582 -4.11 -19.88 -32.58
N ASN A 583 -3.21 -19.37 -33.42
CA ASN A 583 -1.88 -19.95 -33.64
C ASN A 583 -0.78 -19.35 -32.74
N TYR A 584 -1.14 -18.53 -31.75
CA TYR A 584 -0.22 -18.08 -30.71
C TYR A 584 -0.43 -18.90 -29.43
N ALA A 585 0.65 -19.47 -28.89
CA ALA A 585 0.67 -20.16 -27.61
C ALA A 585 1.53 -19.37 -26.62
N GLY A 586 0.87 -18.62 -25.74
CA GLY A 586 1.53 -17.74 -24.77
C GLY A 586 1.75 -18.37 -23.40
N ILE A 587 2.17 -17.54 -22.46
CA ILE A 587 2.37 -17.93 -21.06
C ILE A 587 1.06 -18.37 -20.40
N TYR A 588 -0.02 -17.64 -20.68
CA TYR A 588 -1.33 -17.84 -20.06
C TYR A 588 -2.31 -18.60 -20.97
N SER A 589 -2.00 -18.76 -22.26
CA SER A 589 -2.87 -19.41 -23.25
C SER A 589 -2.30 -20.67 -23.89
N SER A 590 -1.22 -21.25 -23.35
CA SER A 590 -0.64 -22.48 -23.89
C SER A 590 -1.10 -23.75 -23.17
N THR A 591 -1.09 -24.85 -23.90
CA THR A 591 -1.13 -26.22 -23.39
C THR A 591 -0.11 -27.07 -24.13
N ASN A 592 0.29 -28.19 -23.54
CA ASN A 592 1.22 -29.13 -24.16
C ASN A 592 0.47 -30.42 -24.52
N LEU A 593 0.58 -30.83 -25.78
CA LEU A 593 0.01 -32.08 -26.29
C LEU A 593 1.11 -32.95 -26.88
N PHE A 594 1.07 -34.25 -26.63
CA PHE A 594 2.06 -35.20 -27.13
C PHE A 594 1.49 -35.99 -28.32
N TYR A 595 1.95 -35.68 -29.53
CA TYR A 595 1.59 -36.39 -30.75
C TYR A 595 2.63 -36.12 -31.85
N GLY A 596 2.66 -36.95 -32.91
CA GLY A 596 3.70 -36.85 -33.95
C GLY A 596 5.13 -37.12 -33.45
N GLY A 597 5.28 -37.83 -32.32
CA GLY A 597 6.58 -38.21 -31.75
C GLY A 597 7.25 -37.16 -30.84
N GLY A 598 6.55 -36.06 -30.50
CA GLY A 598 7.08 -35.00 -29.64
C GLY A 598 6.01 -34.25 -28.86
N THR A 599 6.46 -33.36 -27.96
CA THR A 599 5.59 -32.42 -27.25
C THR A 599 5.41 -31.17 -28.10
N ASN A 600 4.17 -30.84 -28.43
CA ASN A 600 3.78 -29.63 -29.16
C ASN A 600 3.12 -28.65 -28.19
N THR A 601 3.65 -27.44 -28.11
CA THR A 601 3.04 -26.33 -27.35
C THR A 601 2.05 -25.60 -28.25
N LEU A 602 0.77 -25.72 -27.92
CA LEU A 602 -0.34 -25.20 -28.73
C LEU A 602 -1.20 -24.25 -27.91
N ASN A 603 -2.01 -23.44 -28.60
CA ASN A 603 -3.00 -22.60 -27.95
C ASN A 603 -4.08 -23.47 -27.27
N VAL A 604 -4.33 -23.24 -25.99
CA VAL A 604 -5.28 -24.04 -25.21
C VAL A 604 -6.72 -23.87 -25.68
N ALA A 605 -7.13 -22.67 -26.10
CA ALA A 605 -8.48 -22.43 -26.61
C ALA A 605 -8.70 -23.11 -27.96
N LEU A 606 -7.65 -23.25 -28.77
CA LEU A 606 -7.72 -23.97 -30.04
C LEU A 606 -7.90 -25.47 -29.78
N VAL A 607 -7.02 -26.04 -28.96
CA VAL A 607 -7.07 -27.47 -28.60
C VAL A 607 -8.41 -27.84 -27.93
N GLN A 608 -8.99 -26.94 -27.14
CA GLN A 608 -10.26 -27.20 -26.45
C GLN A 608 -11.51 -26.82 -27.25
N SER A 609 -11.38 -26.39 -28.52
CA SER A 609 -12.55 -26.02 -29.32
C SER A 609 -13.44 -27.25 -29.58
N VAL A 610 -14.74 -27.05 -29.39
CA VAL A 610 -15.79 -28.06 -29.61
C VAL A 610 -16.43 -27.95 -30.99
N ASN A 611 -16.04 -26.94 -31.79
CA ASN A 611 -16.64 -26.67 -33.10
C ASN A 611 -15.62 -26.71 -34.24
N LEU A 612 -14.33 -26.56 -33.93
CA LEU A 612 -13.26 -26.62 -34.92
C LEU A 612 -12.74 -28.04 -35.03
N ASP A 613 -12.53 -28.46 -36.27
CA ASP A 613 -11.78 -29.64 -36.69
C ASP A 613 -10.64 -29.09 -37.55
N SER A 614 -9.48 -28.83 -36.92
CA SER A 614 -8.43 -28.00 -37.54
C SER A 614 -7.53 -28.77 -38.49
N ASP A 615 -7.49 -30.10 -38.38
CA ASP A 615 -6.74 -30.99 -39.26
C ASP A 615 -7.67 -31.74 -40.25
N CYS A 616 -8.99 -31.54 -40.12
CA CYS A 616 -10.04 -32.03 -41.02
C CYS A 616 -10.15 -33.56 -41.04
N ASP A 617 -9.96 -34.21 -39.89
CA ASP A 617 -10.01 -35.66 -39.75
C ASP A 617 -11.41 -36.20 -39.37
N GLY A 618 -12.34 -35.30 -39.07
CA GLY A 618 -13.72 -35.61 -38.69
C GLY A 618 -13.98 -35.61 -37.18
N LEU A 619 -12.96 -35.34 -36.35
CA LEU A 619 -13.08 -35.10 -34.92
C LEU A 619 -12.90 -33.61 -34.62
N VAL A 620 -13.68 -33.09 -33.68
CA VAL A 620 -13.46 -31.73 -33.19
C VAL A 620 -12.23 -31.71 -32.29
N ASN A 621 -11.50 -30.58 -32.28
CA ASN A 621 -10.21 -30.45 -31.58
C ASN A 621 -10.25 -30.95 -30.13
N GLN A 622 -11.34 -30.72 -29.38
CA GLN A 622 -11.47 -31.16 -27.99
C GLN A 622 -11.45 -32.69 -27.84
N GLU A 623 -11.99 -33.41 -28.83
CA GLU A 623 -12.09 -34.87 -28.84
C GLU A 623 -10.94 -35.53 -29.61
N ASP A 624 -10.09 -34.73 -30.25
CA ASP A 624 -9.00 -35.18 -31.10
C ASP A 624 -7.66 -35.25 -30.34
N GLY A 625 -6.94 -36.36 -30.51
CA GLY A 625 -5.59 -36.57 -30.01
C GLY A 625 -4.51 -35.88 -30.86
N GLU A 626 -4.82 -35.52 -32.11
CA GLU A 626 -3.94 -34.82 -33.06
C GLU A 626 -4.59 -33.53 -33.64
N PRO A 627 -5.19 -32.64 -32.81
CA PRO A 627 -6.15 -31.58 -33.16
C PRO A 627 -5.66 -30.51 -34.13
N VAL A 628 -4.36 -30.50 -34.46
CA VAL A 628 -3.75 -29.52 -35.34
C VAL A 628 -2.69 -30.22 -36.19
N PHE A 629 -2.79 -30.02 -37.50
CA PHE A 629 -1.86 -30.57 -38.48
C PHE A 629 -0.40 -30.19 -38.17
N LEU A 630 0.48 -31.19 -38.08
CA LEU A 630 1.90 -30.98 -37.82
C LEU A 630 2.71 -31.20 -39.09
N VAL A 631 3.37 -30.15 -39.58
CA VAL A 631 4.36 -30.26 -40.65
C VAL A 631 5.75 -30.26 -40.04
N THR A 632 6.42 -31.40 -40.09
CA THR A 632 7.82 -31.52 -39.65
C THR A 632 8.76 -31.52 -40.87
N THR A 633 9.86 -30.78 -40.74
CA THR A 633 10.96 -30.79 -41.71
C THR A 633 12.17 -31.45 -41.05
N ALA A 634 12.82 -32.38 -41.74
CA ALA A 634 14.12 -32.85 -41.30
C ALA A 634 15.14 -31.70 -41.45
N GLY A 635 16.05 -31.56 -40.47
CA GLY A 635 17.10 -30.55 -40.52
C GLY A 635 17.94 -30.65 -41.80
N LEU A 636 18.30 -29.51 -42.38
CA LEU A 636 19.20 -29.47 -43.54
C LEU A 636 20.59 -30.01 -43.12
N PRO A 637 21.23 -30.89 -43.92
CA PRO A 637 22.63 -31.25 -43.70
C PRO A 637 23.51 -29.99 -43.74
N GLU A 638 24.57 -29.93 -42.93
CA GLU A 638 25.53 -28.83 -43.01
C GLU A 638 26.14 -28.72 -44.44
N ALA A 639 26.26 -27.49 -44.95
CA ALA A 639 26.94 -27.09 -46.19
C ALA A 639 26.24 -27.37 -47.54
N THR A 640 25.10 -26.72 -47.82
CA THR A 640 24.50 -26.63 -49.17
C THR A 640 24.47 -25.19 -49.71
N ASN A 641 25.63 -24.63 -50.04
CA ASN A 641 25.66 -23.41 -50.87
C ASN A 641 25.65 -23.80 -52.36
N ASN A 642 24.68 -23.31 -53.13
CA ASN A 642 24.52 -23.58 -54.58
C ASN A 642 24.38 -25.06 -55.00
N THR A 643 23.96 -25.96 -54.10
CA THR A 643 23.65 -27.36 -54.46
C THR A 643 22.15 -27.62 -54.29
N ALA A 644 21.49 -28.14 -55.32
CA ALA A 644 20.09 -28.54 -55.23
C ALA A 644 19.93 -29.60 -54.13
N TYR A 645 18.99 -29.38 -53.21
CA TYR A 645 18.65 -30.35 -52.17
C TYR A 645 17.16 -30.70 -52.26
N SER A 646 16.82 -31.90 -51.78
CA SER A 646 15.44 -32.33 -51.57
C SER A 646 15.31 -32.81 -50.13
N VAL A 647 14.36 -32.25 -49.39
CA VAL A 647 13.98 -32.74 -48.06
C VAL A 647 12.62 -33.42 -48.16
N GLN A 648 12.42 -34.51 -47.42
CA GLN A 648 11.09 -35.07 -47.25
C GLN A 648 10.36 -34.27 -46.18
N LEU A 649 9.19 -33.75 -46.55
CA LEU A 649 8.22 -33.20 -45.60
C LEU A 649 7.44 -34.38 -45.03
N GLN A 650 7.40 -34.51 -43.71
CA GLN A 650 6.50 -35.43 -43.03
C GLN A 650 5.35 -34.63 -42.45
N ALA A 651 4.14 -34.98 -42.86
CA ALA A 651 2.90 -34.50 -42.29
C ALA A 651 2.34 -35.55 -41.33
N GLY A 652 1.90 -35.14 -40.15
CA GLY A 652 1.12 -35.92 -39.19
C GLY A 652 -0.13 -35.17 -38.77
N GLY A 653 -1.14 -35.87 -38.25
CA GLY A 653 -2.53 -35.38 -38.17
C GLY A 653 -3.28 -35.52 -39.50
N GLY A 654 -4.59 -35.68 -39.45
CA GLY A 654 -5.47 -35.75 -40.62
C GLY A 654 -5.71 -37.16 -41.23
N PRO A 655 -6.67 -37.28 -42.16
CA PRO A 655 -7.10 -38.58 -42.70
C PRO A 655 -6.05 -39.24 -43.61
N PRO A 656 -5.99 -40.59 -43.67
CA PRO A 656 -5.00 -41.33 -44.43
C PRO A 656 -5.30 -41.37 -45.95
N SER A 657 -5.32 -40.24 -46.66
CA SER A 657 -5.29 -40.17 -48.13
C SER A 657 -4.98 -38.74 -48.64
N PRO A 658 -4.52 -38.56 -49.88
CA PRO A 658 -3.30 -37.81 -50.18
C PRO A 658 -3.38 -36.30 -49.86
N HIS A 659 -2.42 -35.82 -49.07
CA HIS A 659 -2.17 -34.40 -48.90
C HIS A 659 -1.79 -33.76 -50.25
N THR A 660 -2.49 -32.69 -50.63
CA THR A 660 -2.18 -31.92 -51.84
C THR A 660 -1.30 -30.74 -51.47
N TRP A 661 -0.11 -30.70 -52.05
CA TRP A 661 0.88 -29.64 -51.81
C TRP A 661 0.91 -28.70 -53.02
N ALA A 662 0.86 -27.39 -52.77
CA ALA A 662 1.10 -26.38 -53.79
C ALA A 662 2.45 -25.71 -53.54
N LEU A 663 3.33 -25.73 -54.55
CA LEU A 663 4.57 -24.95 -54.53
C LEU A 663 4.22 -23.47 -54.75
N ALA A 664 4.42 -22.63 -53.74
CA ALA A 664 4.48 -21.19 -53.93
C ALA A 664 5.92 -20.81 -54.35
N PRO A 665 6.13 -19.95 -55.37
CA PRO A 665 7.46 -19.48 -55.71
C PRO A 665 8.02 -18.65 -54.54
N GLY A 666 9.18 -19.07 -54.02
CA GLY A 666 10.02 -18.31 -53.10
C GLY A 666 11.19 -17.68 -53.84
#